data_AF-A0A7W8JJG6-F1
#
_entry.id   AF-A0A7W8JJG6-F1
#
_cell.length_a   1.000
_cell.length_b   1.000
_cell.length_c   1.000
_cell.angle_alpha   90.00
_cell.angle_beta   90.00
_cell.angle_gamma   90.00
#
_symmetry.space_group_name_H-M   'P 1'
#
loop_
_entity.id
_entity.type
_entity.pdbx_description
1 polymer ?
#
loop_
_entity_poly.entity_id
_entity_poly.type
_entity_poly.pdbx_seq_one_letter_code
_entity_poly.pdbx_strand_id
1 'polypeptide(L)'
;MKRHGILAALLLCIGLTGAPTMPARAAINSMTLGASYNAQKTSITFRVYSSQATRMAVYLYASGYGAQDLASYVLSSVGNGVWAVTVPVSSIQSAGITGTVYYGYRAWGPNWPYSAGWGKGSAAGFISDVDASGNRFNPNKLLLDPYAQEMSQDPLNASNQNAYVFASGASYRTIDSGTYAPKGIVLIPSTQSTGTKPTRAQKDDVIYEVNVRGLTEQDASITAAYRGTYRGAGLKAPALASLGVTAVEFLPVQETQNDANDVVPNSDANQNYWGYMTEDYFAPDRRYAYNKAAGGPTAEFQAMVQAFHNAGIKVYIDVVYNHTSEGGTWSGSDPTTATITSWRGLDNSTYYELASGNQYYYDNTGIGANFNTYNTVAQNLIVDSMAYWSNTMGVDGFRFDLAAVLGNSCLNGAATSAAPNCPNGGYNFDAADSNVAINRILREFTVRPTAGGSGLDLYAEPWAIGGNSYQLGGFPQGWSEWNGSFRDSMRQAQNELGNIAVSIGQEANNFSGSSNLFQASGRAPWNSTNFIDVHDGLTLNDVYSCNGASNAQAWPYGPSDGGTSTNYSWDQGMSAGTGTAFDQRRAARTGMAFDMLSAGTPLMQGGDEYLRTLQCNNNAYNLDSTANWLTNTWSADQSNFYTFAQRLIAFRKAHPALRPATWYTGSQLTWYQPSGSVADSNYWSNSSNHSIAYAINGSSLGDANSLYVAYNGWSGSVAFTLPAPPTGTHWYRVTDTCNWNDGANTFVTPGNESLIGGAGTTYSQCGQSILLLISK
;
A
#
# COMPACT_ATOMS: atom_id res chain seq x y z
N MET A 1 73.44 4.06 27.86
CA MET A 1 72.93 2.68 27.82
C MET A 1 72.54 2.35 26.37
N LYS A 2 72.93 1.14 25.95
CA LYS A 2 72.67 0.36 24.69
C LYS A 2 71.43 0.78 23.86
N ARG A 3 71.32 0.63 22.53
CA ARG A 3 72.13 0.08 21.43
C ARG A 3 71.46 0.52 20.10
N HIS A 4 72.20 0.42 18.99
CA HIS A 4 71.84 0.80 17.62
C HIS A 4 70.79 -0.10 16.93
N GLY A 5 70.08 0.49 15.96
CA GLY A 5 69.88 -0.02 14.60
C GLY A 5 68.60 -0.82 14.29
N ILE A 6 67.81 -0.37 13.31
CA ILE A 6 67.69 -0.97 11.96
C ILE A 6 66.70 -0.17 11.09
N LEU A 7 67.07 -0.07 9.81
CA LEU A 7 66.49 0.64 8.67
C LEU A 7 65.26 -0.06 8.07
N ALA A 8 64.41 0.76 7.44
CA ALA A 8 63.71 0.57 6.15
C ALA A 8 62.69 -0.58 5.96
N ALA A 9 61.44 -0.20 5.70
CA ALA A 9 60.76 -0.36 4.39
C ALA A 9 59.28 0.06 4.52
N LEU A 10 58.94 1.29 4.11
CA LEU A 10 57.55 1.69 3.85
C LEU A 10 57.14 1.13 2.48
N LEU A 11 56.33 0.07 2.45
CA LEU A 11 55.56 -0.31 1.28
C LEU A 11 54.32 0.59 1.22
N LEU A 12 54.38 1.61 0.37
CA LEU A 12 53.23 2.41 -0.01
C LEU A 12 52.37 1.60 -1.00
N CYS A 13 51.48 0.74 -0.50
CA CYS A 13 50.37 0.24 -1.31
C CYS A 13 49.34 1.36 -1.43
N ILE A 14 49.43 2.16 -2.50
CA ILE A 14 48.35 3.04 -2.94
C ILE A 14 47.24 2.14 -3.44
N GLY A 15 46.35 1.73 -2.54
CA GLY A 15 45.03 1.24 -2.90
C GLY A 15 44.25 2.43 -3.45
N LEU A 16 44.17 2.53 -4.78
CA LEU A 16 43.15 3.30 -5.49
C LEU A 16 41.78 2.69 -5.14
N THR A 17 41.26 3.05 -3.96
CA THR A 17 39.85 2.92 -3.66
C THR A 17 39.16 3.98 -4.50
N GLY A 18 38.69 3.59 -5.68
CA GLY A 18 37.69 4.39 -6.38
C GLY A 18 36.53 4.58 -5.42
N ALA A 19 36.37 5.80 -4.89
CA ALA A 19 35.16 6.15 -4.18
C ALA A 19 34.00 5.82 -5.13
N PRO A 20 33.00 5.03 -4.72
CA PRO A 20 31.84 4.81 -5.56
C PRO A 20 31.28 6.19 -5.89
N THR A 21 31.31 6.55 -7.17
CA THR A 21 30.66 7.77 -7.64
C THR A 21 29.18 7.53 -7.38
N MET A 22 28.66 8.10 -6.30
CA MET A 22 27.22 8.10 -6.07
C MET A 22 26.58 8.67 -7.33
N PRO A 23 25.63 7.97 -7.97
CA PRO A 23 24.94 8.52 -9.12
C PRO A 23 24.33 9.86 -8.71
N ALA A 24 24.49 10.87 -9.56
CA ALA A 24 23.96 12.20 -9.31
C ALA A 24 22.45 12.12 -9.01
N ARG A 25 21.96 12.84 -8.01
CA ARG A 25 20.51 13.02 -7.78
C ARG A 25 19.88 13.45 -9.08
N ALA A 26 18.93 12.67 -9.59
CA ALA A 26 18.16 13.06 -10.74
C ALA A 26 17.03 13.93 -10.20
N ALA A 27 17.18 15.25 -10.39
CA ALA A 27 16.26 16.23 -9.83
C ALA A 27 14.79 15.86 -10.11
N ILE A 28 13.97 15.88 -9.06
CA ILE A 28 12.50 15.78 -9.16
C ILE A 28 12.00 16.79 -10.20
N ASN A 29 11.11 16.37 -11.09
CA ASN A 29 10.58 17.14 -12.22
C ASN A 29 11.65 17.63 -13.21
N SER A 30 12.75 16.89 -13.39
CA SER A 30 13.88 17.27 -14.27
C SER A 30 13.48 17.66 -15.71
N MET A 31 12.39 17.08 -16.24
CA MET A 31 11.92 17.33 -17.61
C MET A 31 10.79 18.36 -17.69
N THR A 32 10.24 18.79 -16.55
CA THR A 32 9.05 19.68 -16.46
C THR A 32 7.91 19.20 -17.35
N LEU A 33 7.44 17.97 -17.14
CA LEU A 33 6.37 17.34 -17.92
C LEU A 33 4.97 17.77 -17.43
N GLY A 34 3.94 17.45 -18.23
CA GLY A 34 2.54 17.78 -17.98
C GLY A 34 2.06 19.06 -18.65
N ALA A 35 0.81 19.43 -18.36
CA ALA A 35 0.18 20.65 -18.84
C ALA A 35 0.02 21.69 -17.72
N SER A 36 0.46 22.92 -17.95
CA SER A 36 0.36 23.98 -16.95
C SER A 36 0.13 25.37 -17.55
N TYR A 37 -0.67 26.18 -16.84
CA TYR A 37 -0.77 27.60 -17.11
C TYR A 37 0.54 28.32 -16.75
N ASN A 38 0.89 29.35 -17.50
CA ASN A 38 1.85 30.35 -17.00
C ASN A 38 1.25 31.15 -15.83
N ALA A 39 2.09 31.90 -15.11
CA ALA A 39 1.66 32.65 -13.93
C ALA A 39 0.49 33.63 -14.20
N GLN A 40 0.45 34.26 -15.37
CA GLN A 40 -0.60 35.19 -15.77
C GLN A 40 -1.86 34.51 -16.32
N LYS A 41 -1.86 33.17 -16.46
CA LYS A 41 -2.94 32.36 -17.05
C LYS A 41 -3.32 32.80 -18.48
N THR A 42 -2.34 33.30 -19.23
CA THR A 42 -2.52 33.74 -20.63
C THR A 42 -2.09 32.70 -21.65
N SER A 43 -1.36 31.66 -21.23
CA SER A 43 -0.95 30.54 -22.07
C SER A 43 -0.87 29.25 -21.27
N ILE A 44 -1.06 28.12 -21.96
CA ILE A 44 -0.84 26.78 -21.42
C ILE A 44 0.34 26.15 -22.15
N THR A 45 1.29 25.59 -21.42
CA THR A 45 2.39 24.80 -21.98
C THR A 45 2.11 23.33 -21.74
N PHE A 46 2.12 22.55 -22.81
CA PHE A 46 1.99 21.09 -22.80
C PHE A 46 3.36 20.49 -23.06
N ARG A 47 3.83 19.59 -22.18
CA ARG A 47 5.11 18.89 -22.30
C ARG A 47 4.91 17.41 -22.03
N VAL A 48 5.30 16.57 -22.99
CA VAL A 48 5.12 15.11 -22.91
C VAL A 48 6.37 14.41 -23.42
N TYR A 49 6.70 13.28 -22.81
CA TYR A 49 7.83 12.45 -23.22
C TYR A 49 7.41 11.40 -24.25
N SER A 50 8.24 11.24 -25.29
CA SER A 50 8.32 10.04 -26.10
C SER A 50 9.64 10.04 -26.86
N SER A 51 10.47 9.02 -26.61
CA SER A 51 11.74 8.81 -27.30
C SER A 51 11.56 8.28 -28.73
N GLN A 52 10.47 7.55 -28.96
CA GLN A 52 10.23 6.83 -30.21
C GLN A 52 9.22 7.53 -31.14
N ALA A 53 8.45 8.52 -30.64
CA ALA A 53 7.48 9.22 -31.47
C ALA A 53 8.16 9.96 -32.64
N THR A 54 7.53 9.89 -33.81
CA THR A 54 7.91 10.64 -35.02
C THR A 54 7.10 11.92 -35.18
N ARG A 55 5.91 11.97 -34.55
CA ARG A 55 5.04 13.15 -34.49
C ARG A 55 4.12 13.03 -33.29
N MET A 56 3.83 14.15 -32.64
CA MET A 56 2.79 14.25 -31.63
C MET A 56 1.95 15.51 -31.82
N ALA A 57 0.67 15.41 -31.47
CA ALA A 57 -0.24 16.54 -31.42
C ALA A 57 -1.11 16.46 -30.17
N VAL A 58 -1.32 17.61 -29.53
CA VAL A 58 -2.30 17.77 -28.46
C VAL A 58 -3.64 18.13 -29.09
N TYR A 59 -4.71 17.51 -28.61
CA TYR A 59 -6.09 17.72 -29.00
C TYR A 59 -6.85 18.33 -27.82
N LEU A 60 -7.55 19.43 -28.05
CA LEU A 60 -8.27 20.17 -27.02
C LEU A 60 -9.78 20.01 -27.18
N TYR A 61 -10.47 19.83 -26.06
CA TYR A 61 -11.90 19.55 -25.99
C TYR A 61 -12.58 20.51 -25.00
N ALA A 62 -13.84 20.83 -25.27
CA ALA A 62 -14.70 21.56 -24.33
C ALA A 62 -15.42 20.64 -23.32
N SER A 63 -15.40 19.32 -23.55
CA SER A 63 -16.01 18.28 -22.71
C SER A 63 -15.07 17.09 -22.60
N GLY A 64 -15.08 16.41 -21.44
CA GLY A 64 -14.30 15.19 -21.21
C GLY A 64 -14.74 14.00 -22.05
N TYR A 65 -16.05 13.91 -22.35
CA TYR A 65 -16.66 12.78 -23.04
C TYR A 65 -17.65 13.22 -24.12
N GLY A 66 -17.81 12.38 -25.16
CA GLY A 66 -18.83 12.49 -26.20
C GLY A 66 -18.61 13.56 -27.27
N ALA A 67 -17.70 14.52 -27.05
CA ALA A 67 -17.43 15.61 -27.97
C ALA A 67 -16.15 15.37 -28.80
N GLN A 68 -16.15 15.87 -30.03
CA GLN A 68 -14.94 15.96 -30.85
C GLN A 68 -14.04 17.09 -30.33
N ASP A 69 -12.76 17.04 -30.70
CA ASP A 69 -11.83 18.13 -30.45
C ASP A 69 -12.25 19.40 -31.21
N LEU A 70 -11.97 20.55 -30.60
CA LEU A 70 -12.20 21.86 -31.19
C LEU A 70 -10.93 22.50 -31.74
N ALA A 71 -9.76 22.03 -31.29
CA ALA A 71 -8.47 22.45 -31.80
C ALA A 71 -7.43 21.33 -31.63
N SER A 72 -6.43 21.33 -32.51
CA SER A 72 -5.24 20.50 -32.35
C SER A 72 -3.98 21.31 -32.65
N TYR A 73 -2.89 21.00 -31.95
CA TYR A 73 -1.60 21.65 -32.12
C TYR A 73 -0.51 20.60 -32.19
N VAL A 74 0.32 20.66 -33.23
CA VAL A 74 1.49 19.78 -33.39
C VAL A 74 2.57 20.23 -32.40
N LEU A 75 3.12 19.28 -31.64
CA LEU A 75 4.21 19.55 -30.72
C LEU A 75 5.55 19.56 -31.47
N SER A 76 6.51 20.30 -30.94
CA SER A 76 7.90 20.28 -31.41
C SER A 76 8.78 19.51 -30.42
N SER A 77 9.73 18.73 -30.92
CA SER A 77 10.78 18.16 -30.06
C SER A 77 11.61 19.28 -29.45
N VAL A 78 11.79 19.25 -28.13
CA VAL A 78 12.64 20.20 -27.37
C VAL A 78 13.89 19.52 -26.80
N GLY A 79 14.22 18.32 -27.31
CA GLY A 79 15.40 17.53 -26.91
C GLY A 79 15.09 16.49 -25.83
N ASN A 80 15.98 15.50 -25.68
CA ASN A 80 15.93 14.42 -24.68
C ASN A 80 14.59 13.65 -24.64
N GLY A 81 13.94 13.47 -25.79
CA GLY A 81 12.63 12.80 -25.90
C GLY A 81 11.44 13.64 -25.44
N VAL A 82 11.63 14.88 -25.00
CA VAL A 82 10.52 15.76 -24.62
C VAL A 82 10.00 16.51 -25.84
N TRP A 83 8.68 16.61 -25.94
CA TRP A 83 7.96 17.38 -26.94
C TRP A 83 7.12 18.43 -26.27
N ALA A 84 7.02 19.62 -26.87
CA ALA A 84 6.31 20.73 -26.26
C ALA A 84 5.53 21.59 -27.26
N VAL A 85 4.48 22.24 -26.76
CA VAL A 85 3.82 23.37 -27.41
C VAL A 85 3.25 24.31 -26.34
N THR A 86 3.35 25.61 -26.58
CA THR A 86 2.69 26.63 -25.76
C THR A 86 1.56 27.27 -26.55
N VAL A 87 0.34 27.19 -26.03
CA VAL A 87 -0.87 27.67 -26.69
C VAL A 87 -1.43 28.88 -25.93
N PRO A 88 -1.66 30.04 -26.57
CA PRO A 88 -2.33 31.16 -25.94
C PRO A 88 -3.77 30.79 -25.56
N VAL A 89 -4.19 31.17 -24.35
CA VAL A 89 -5.58 30.94 -23.87
C VAL A 89 -6.60 31.65 -24.77
N SER A 90 -6.25 32.82 -25.33
CA SER A 90 -7.09 33.50 -26.31
C SER A 90 -7.34 32.68 -27.58
N SER A 91 -6.37 31.87 -28.01
CA SER A 91 -6.53 30.96 -29.14
C SER A 91 -7.44 29.78 -28.79
N ILE A 92 -7.32 29.25 -27.57
CA ILE A 92 -8.19 28.19 -27.04
C ILE A 92 -9.65 28.67 -26.95
N GLN A 93 -9.85 29.89 -26.44
CA GLN A 93 -11.17 30.54 -26.38
C GLN A 93 -11.74 30.80 -27.78
N SER A 94 -10.90 31.23 -28.73
CA SER A 94 -11.31 31.45 -30.12
C SER A 94 -11.71 30.15 -30.83
N ALA A 95 -11.16 29.00 -30.40
CA ALA A 95 -11.59 27.68 -30.85
C ALA A 95 -12.91 27.20 -30.21
N GLY A 96 -13.48 27.96 -29.27
CA GLY A 96 -14.75 27.65 -28.62
C GLY A 96 -14.65 27.05 -27.22
N ILE A 97 -13.45 26.91 -26.67
CA ILE A 97 -13.23 26.40 -25.29
C ILE A 97 -13.10 27.59 -24.34
N THR A 98 -14.22 27.98 -23.72
CA THR A 98 -14.27 29.13 -22.80
C THR A 98 -14.20 28.76 -21.32
N GLY A 99 -14.41 27.49 -20.99
CA GLY A 99 -14.33 26.93 -19.64
C GLY A 99 -13.08 26.07 -19.43
N THR A 100 -13.26 24.94 -18.74
CA THR A 100 -12.22 23.94 -18.52
C THR A 100 -11.58 23.47 -19.82
N VAL A 101 -10.25 23.38 -19.83
CA VAL A 101 -9.49 22.82 -20.96
C VAL A 101 -9.25 21.34 -20.72
N TYR A 102 -10.00 20.50 -21.44
CA TYR A 102 -9.76 19.07 -21.51
C TYR A 102 -8.78 18.77 -22.66
N TYR A 103 -7.86 17.84 -22.46
CA TYR A 103 -6.85 17.53 -23.47
C TYR A 103 -6.48 16.05 -23.52
N GLY A 104 -5.88 15.66 -24.64
CA GLY A 104 -5.22 14.37 -24.82
C GLY A 104 -4.28 14.44 -26.02
N TYR A 105 -3.44 13.41 -26.20
CA TYR A 105 -2.47 13.35 -27.28
C TYR A 105 -2.84 12.33 -28.35
N ARG A 106 -2.35 12.54 -29.56
CA ARG A 106 -2.17 11.48 -30.56
C ARG A 106 -0.72 11.44 -30.98
N ALA A 107 -0.16 10.24 -31.00
CA ALA A 107 1.23 10.00 -31.33
C ALA A 107 1.36 9.06 -32.54
N TRP A 108 2.36 9.33 -33.37
CA TRP A 108 2.81 8.47 -34.46
C TRP A 108 4.22 8.01 -34.18
N GLY A 109 4.60 6.84 -34.67
CA GLY A 109 5.95 6.30 -34.51
C GLY A 109 6.28 5.23 -35.55
N PRO A 110 7.35 4.46 -35.37
CA PRO A 110 7.90 3.64 -36.45
C PRO A 110 6.93 2.57 -36.99
N ASN A 111 6.09 1.96 -36.15
CA ASN A 111 5.09 0.98 -36.59
C ASN A 111 3.86 1.61 -37.30
N TRP A 112 3.64 2.91 -37.11
CA TRP A 112 2.56 3.67 -37.72
C TRP A 112 2.97 5.13 -37.95
N PRO A 113 3.82 5.39 -38.97
CA PRO A 113 4.29 6.74 -39.25
C PRO A 113 3.16 7.68 -39.67
N TYR A 114 3.39 8.99 -39.51
CA TYR A 114 2.45 9.98 -40.01
C TYR A 114 2.32 9.91 -41.53
N SER A 115 1.09 9.81 -42.02
CA SER A 115 0.74 9.95 -43.43
C SER A 115 -0.14 11.19 -43.61
N ALA A 116 0.13 12.00 -44.64
CA ALA A 116 -0.71 13.16 -44.95
C ALA A 116 -2.17 12.78 -45.29
N GLY A 117 -2.42 11.54 -45.71
CA GLY A 117 -3.76 10.99 -45.94
C GLY A 117 -4.44 10.43 -44.69
N TRP A 118 -3.79 10.51 -43.52
CA TRP A 118 -4.40 10.06 -42.26
C TRP A 118 -5.45 11.06 -41.76
N GLY A 119 -6.54 10.51 -41.26
CA GLY A 119 -7.54 11.19 -40.44
C GLY A 119 -8.03 10.26 -39.34
N LYS A 120 -8.79 10.80 -38.38
CA LYS A 120 -9.34 10.02 -37.27
C LYS A 120 -10.11 8.80 -37.78
N GLY A 121 -9.70 7.61 -37.33
CA GLY A 121 -10.30 6.32 -37.71
C GLY A 121 -9.71 5.68 -38.99
N SER A 122 -8.67 6.27 -39.57
CA SER A 122 -8.02 5.77 -40.79
C SER A 122 -6.93 4.75 -40.47
N ALA A 123 -6.66 3.83 -41.41
CA ALA A 123 -5.50 2.93 -41.42
C ALA A 123 -4.27 3.54 -42.12
N ALA A 124 -4.36 4.76 -42.66
CA ALA A 124 -3.27 5.35 -43.45
C ALA A 124 -1.98 5.48 -42.62
N GLY A 125 -0.88 4.97 -43.17
CA GLY A 125 0.42 4.93 -42.49
C GLY A 125 0.66 3.70 -41.61
N PHE A 126 -0.32 2.82 -41.42
CA PHE A 126 -0.15 1.60 -40.62
C PHE A 126 0.87 0.65 -41.26
N ILE A 127 1.78 0.11 -40.44
CA ILE A 127 2.72 -0.96 -40.84
C ILE A 127 2.45 -2.22 -40.01
N SER A 128 2.44 -2.08 -38.68
CA SER A 128 2.13 -3.17 -37.74
C SER A 128 1.58 -2.62 -36.42
N ASP A 129 0.85 -3.43 -35.65
CA ASP A 129 0.37 -3.01 -34.31
C ASP A 129 1.51 -2.91 -33.29
N VAL A 130 2.57 -3.72 -33.50
CA VAL A 130 3.82 -3.71 -32.75
C VAL A 130 4.97 -3.98 -33.72
N ASP A 131 6.07 -3.23 -33.61
CA ASP A 131 7.30 -3.49 -34.37
C ASP A 131 8.35 -4.24 -33.54
N ALA A 132 9.50 -4.55 -34.15
CA ALA A 132 10.57 -5.32 -33.51
C ALA A 132 11.23 -4.62 -32.30
N SER A 133 11.05 -3.31 -32.15
CA SER A 133 11.52 -2.55 -30.98
C SER A 133 10.43 -2.43 -29.90
N GLY A 134 9.27 -3.07 -30.13
CA GLY A 134 8.14 -3.02 -29.22
C GLY A 134 7.34 -1.73 -29.29
N ASN A 135 7.51 -0.88 -30.31
CA ASN A 135 6.72 0.34 -30.42
C ASN A 135 5.26 -0.04 -30.71
N ARG A 136 4.28 0.60 -30.04
CA ARG A 136 2.84 0.33 -30.20
C ARG A 136 1.99 1.58 -30.43
N PHE A 137 2.56 2.57 -31.12
CA PHE A 137 1.84 3.77 -31.57
C PHE A 137 0.57 3.44 -32.34
N ASN A 138 -0.53 4.09 -31.97
CA ASN A 138 -1.75 4.07 -32.76
C ASN A 138 -2.41 5.46 -32.71
N PRO A 139 -2.33 6.25 -33.80
CA PRO A 139 -2.86 7.61 -33.80
C PRO A 139 -4.39 7.66 -33.73
N ASN A 140 -5.11 6.56 -33.95
CA ASN A 140 -6.56 6.52 -33.75
C ASN A 140 -6.94 6.48 -32.26
N LYS A 141 -6.00 6.15 -31.38
CA LYS A 141 -6.22 6.16 -29.94
C LYS A 141 -5.82 7.52 -29.39
N LEU A 142 -6.77 8.20 -28.75
CA LEU A 142 -6.47 9.38 -27.95
C LEU A 142 -5.85 8.93 -26.63
N LEU A 143 -4.76 9.59 -26.24
CA LEU A 143 -3.90 9.21 -25.14
C LEU A 143 -4.03 10.23 -24.00
N LEU A 144 -4.25 9.74 -22.79
CA LEU A 144 -4.10 10.50 -21.55
C LEU A 144 -2.64 10.87 -21.37
N ASP A 145 -2.40 12.04 -20.77
CA ASP A 145 -1.07 12.48 -20.38
C ASP A 145 -0.69 11.82 -19.05
N PRO A 146 0.42 11.06 -18.95
CA PRO A 146 0.87 10.47 -17.68
C PRO A 146 1.14 11.46 -16.55
N TYR A 147 1.18 12.76 -16.84
CA TYR A 147 1.34 13.86 -15.89
C TYR A 147 0.04 14.69 -15.71
N ALA A 148 -1.11 14.17 -16.15
CA ALA A 148 -2.40 14.83 -15.92
C ALA A 148 -2.73 14.84 -14.42
N GLN A 149 -2.94 16.02 -13.85
CA GLN A 149 -3.23 16.13 -12.41
C GLN A 149 -4.69 15.82 -12.05
N GLU A 150 -5.56 15.70 -13.06
CA GLU A 150 -6.91 15.16 -12.96
C GLU A 150 -7.30 14.53 -14.31
N MET A 151 -8.04 13.43 -14.25
CA MET A 151 -8.64 12.74 -15.40
C MET A 151 -10.11 13.14 -15.53
N SER A 152 -10.74 13.07 -16.71
CA SER A 152 -12.12 13.51 -16.94
C SER A 152 -13.21 12.50 -16.54
N GLN A 153 -12.99 11.24 -16.88
CA GLN A 153 -13.82 10.06 -16.58
C GLN A 153 -13.00 8.83 -16.96
N ASP A 154 -13.39 7.67 -16.48
CA ASP A 154 -12.65 6.43 -16.77
C ASP A 154 -12.99 5.89 -18.19
N PRO A 155 -12.13 5.04 -18.79
CA PRO A 155 -12.37 4.35 -20.06
C PRO A 155 -13.74 3.68 -20.14
N LEU A 156 -14.13 2.93 -19.10
CA LEU A 156 -15.47 2.37 -18.93
C LEU A 156 -16.23 3.23 -17.94
N ASN A 157 -17.42 3.66 -18.32
CA ASN A 157 -18.26 4.51 -17.49
C ASN A 157 -19.73 4.25 -17.82
N ALA A 158 -20.65 4.95 -17.16
CA ALA A 158 -22.09 4.78 -17.40
C ALA A 158 -22.53 5.01 -18.86
N SER A 159 -21.78 5.78 -19.66
CA SER A 159 -22.11 6.05 -21.07
C SER A 159 -21.48 5.06 -22.05
N ASN A 160 -20.38 4.38 -21.70
CA ASN A 160 -19.75 3.36 -22.54
C ASN A 160 -19.02 2.32 -21.69
N GLN A 161 -19.41 1.05 -21.85
CA GLN A 161 -18.76 -0.10 -21.21
C GLN A 161 -18.00 -0.97 -22.24
N ASN A 162 -17.82 -0.47 -23.46
CA ASN A 162 -17.13 -1.20 -24.52
C ASN A 162 -15.63 -0.87 -24.53
N ALA A 163 -14.82 -1.77 -23.96
CA ALA A 163 -13.36 -1.66 -23.94
C ALA A 163 -12.69 -1.79 -25.32
N TYR A 164 -13.37 -2.41 -26.31
CA TYR A 164 -12.80 -2.64 -27.64
C TYR A 164 -12.45 -1.36 -28.39
N VAL A 165 -13.04 -0.21 -28.03
CA VAL A 165 -12.69 1.09 -28.65
C VAL A 165 -11.22 1.48 -28.37
N PHE A 166 -10.63 0.99 -27.28
CA PHE A 166 -9.25 1.27 -26.87
C PHE A 166 -8.25 0.23 -27.37
N ALA A 167 -8.71 -0.86 -27.97
CA ALA A 167 -7.86 -1.96 -28.39
C ALA A 167 -7.13 -1.66 -29.71
N SER A 168 -5.90 -2.17 -29.82
CA SER A 168 -5.20 -2.39 -31.09
C SER A 168 -5.69 -3.67 -31.79
N GLY A 169 -4.94 -4.15 -32.79
CA GLY A 169 -5.26 -5.40 -33.48
C GLY A 169 -6.22 -5.23 -34.64
N ALA A 170 -6.36 -6.28 -35.45
CA ALA A 170 -7.03 -6.22 -36.75
C ALA A 170 -8.45 -5.67 -36.72
N SER A 171 -9.20 -6.05 -35.70
CA SER A 171 -10.61 -5.68 -35.55
C SER A 171 -10.83 -4.25 -35.07
N TYR A 172 -9.86 -3.65 -34.36
CA TYR A 172 -10.11 -2.46 -33.55
C TYR A 172 -9.14 -1.30 -33.76
N ARG A 173 -7.98 -1.53 -34.42
CA ARG A 173 -6.92 -0.52 -34.55
C ARG A 173 -7.37 0.77 -35.24
N THR A 174 -8.38 0.71 -36.09
CA THR A 174 -8.95 1.85 -36.82
C THR A 174 -10.12 2.51 -36.09
N ILE A 175 -10.55 2.01 -34.93
CA ILE A 175 -11.57 2.68 -34.14
C ILE A 175 -10.94 3.93 -33.50
N ASP A 176 -11.54 5.10 -33.76
CA ASP A 176 -11.17 6.33 -33.09
C ASP A 176 -11.72 6.35 -31.66
N SER A 177 -10.84 6.40 -30.67
CA SER A 177 -11.25 6.49 -29.26
C SER A 177 -11.51 7.93 -28.79
N GLY A 178 -11.35 8.95 -29.63
CA GLY A 178 -11.34 10.37 -29.23
C GLY A 178 -12.52 10.83 -28.37
N THR A 179 -13.75 10.43 -28.73
CA THR A 179 -14.96 10.80 -27.98
C THR A 179 -15.18 9.95 -26.71
N TYR A 180 -14.43 8.87 -26.54
CA TYR A 180 -14.60 7.89 -25.45
C TYR A 180 -13.49 7.99 -24.40
N ALA A 181 -12.25 8.18 -24.85
CA ALA A 181 -11.06 8.09 -24.02
C ALA A 181 -11.06 9.14 -22.90
N PRO A 182 -10.46 8.81 -21.74
CA PRO A 182 -10.19 9.79 -20.70
C PRO A 182 -9.44 11.00 -21.25
N LYS A 183 -9.73 12.19 -20.71
CA LYS A 183 -9.01 13.43 -20.99
C LYS A 183 -8.29 13.88 -19.74
N GLY A 184 -7.07 14.37 -19.91
CA GLY A 184 -6.43 15.17 -18.86
C GLY A 184 -7.14 16.51 -18.73
N ILE A 185 -7.10 17.08 -17.53
CA ILE A 185 -7.63 18.40 -17.24
C ILE A 185 -6.48 19.34 -16.91
N VAL A 186 -6.39 20.48 -17.60
CA VAL A 186 -5.40 21.50 -17.23
C VAL A 186 -5.89 22.24 -15.99
N LEU A 187 -5.22 22.01 -14.87
CA LEU A 187 -5.59 22.62 -13.60
C LEU A 187 -4.99 24.03 -13.43
N ILE A 188 -5.77 24.89 -12.78
CA ILE A 188 -5.22 26.03 -12.08
C ILE A 188 -4.73 25.52 -10.72
N PRO A 189 -3.49 25.81 -10.29
CA PRO A 189 -2.99 25.36 -9.00
C PRO A 189 -3.96 25.71 -7.86
N SER A 190 -4.35 24.69 -7.09
CA SER A 190 -5.23 24.85 -5.94
C SER A 190 -4.58 25.70 -4.85
N THR A 191 -5.37 26.52 -4.17
CA THR A 191 -4.96 27.27 -2.98
C THR A 191 -5.39 26.61 -1.68
N GLN A 192 -6.01 25.43 -1.74
CA GLN A 192 -6.42 24.68 -0.56
C GLN A 192 -5.19 24.22 0.22
N SER A 193 -5.18 24.48 1.54
CA SER A 193 -4.13 23.99 2.43
C SER A 193 -4.35 22.52 2.76
N THR A 194 -3.27 21.77 2.96
CA THR A 194 -3.30 20.40 3.47
C THR A 194 -3.06 20.34 4.98
N GLY A 195 -2.97 21.46 5.68
CA GLY A 195 -2.63 21.50 7.11
C GLY A 195 -1.12 21.40 7.37
N THR A 196 -0.76 21.05 8.61
CA THR A 196 0.64 20.83 9.03
C THR A 196 0.87 19.35 9.29
N LYS A 197 1.82 18.76 8.56
CA LYS A 197 2.16 17.34 8.69
C LYS A 197 2.56 16.97 10.12
N PRO A 198 2.05 15.85 10.67
CA PRO A 198 2.57 15.30 11.90
C PRO A 198 4.07 14.95 11.80
N THR A 199 4.83 15.25 12.85
CA THR A 199 6.26 14.92 12.96
C THR A 199 6.54 13.74 13.90
N ARG A 200 5.49 13.01 14.29
CA ARG A 200 5.58 11.86 15.20
C ARG A 200 6.42 10.74 14.59
N ALA A 201 7.24 10.08 15.41
CA ALA A 201 8.04 8.92 15.02
C ALA A 201 7.14 7.73 14.63
N GLN A 202 7.55 6.95 13.63
CA GLN A 202 6.79 5.78 13.16
C GLN A 202 6.54 4.74 14.27
N LYS A 203 7.51 4.53 15.17
CA LYS A 203 7.37 3.60 16.31
C LYS A 203 6.18 3.92 17.23
N ASP A 204 5.69 5.16 17.21
CA ASP A 204 4.56 5.63 18.02
C ASP A 204 3.25 5.67 17.21
N ASP A 205 3.27 5.17 15.98
CA ASP A 205 2.09 5.07 15.14
C ASP A 205 1.28 3.79 15.39
N VAL A 206 -0.01 3.90 15.09
CA VAL A 206 -0.97 2.81 14.93
C VAL A 206 -1.73 3.09 13.63
N ILE A 207 -1.56 2.21 12.66
CA ILE A 207 -2.06 2.38 11.29
C ILE A 207 -3.44 1.74 11.15
N TYR A 208 -4.34 2.42 10.45
CA TYR A 208 -5.71 1.98 10.16
C TYR A 208 -5.91 1.93 8.64
N GLU A 209 -5.93 0.73 8.06
CA GLU A 209 -6.16 0.53 6.62
C GLU A 209 -7.65 0.68 6.30
N VAL A 210 -8.03 1.45 5.29
CA VAL A 210 -9.43 1.56 4.88
C VAL A 210 -9.61 1.98 3.42
N ASN A 211 -10.67 1.47 2.78
CA ASN A 211 -11.13 2.01 1.50
C ASN A 211 -11.87 3.34 1.73
N VAL A 212 -11.48 4.41 1.03
CA VAL A 212 -12.03 5.77 1.23
C VAL A 212 -13.56 5.82 1.02
N ARG A 213 -14.07 5.08 0.02
CA ARG A 213 -15.51 4.95 -0.24
C ARG A 213 -16.18 4.15 0.86
N GLY A 214 -15.66 2.96 1.14
CA GLY A 214 -16.16 2.06 2.18
C GLY A 214 -16.22 2.67 3.58
N LEU A 215 -15.35 3.63 3.91
CA LEU A 215 -15.30 4.28 5.21
C LEU A 215 -16.62 4.98 5.59
N THR A 216 -17.35 5.54 4.61
CA THR A 216 -18.53 6.36 4.90
C THR A 216 -19.75 6.13 4.00
N GLU A 217 -19.68 5.25 2.99
CA GLU A 217 -20.75 5.10 1.99
C GLU A 217 -22.15 4.86 2.60
N GLN A 218 -22.23 4.03 3.64
CA GLN A 218 -23.49 3.75 4.35
C GLN A 218 -23.58 4.38 5.75
N ASP A 219 -22.73 5.37 6.04
CA ASP A 219 -22.75 6.02 7.34
C ASP A 219 -23.85 7.07 7.45
N ALA A 220 -24.90 6.74 8.20
CA ALA A 220 -26.03 7.63 8.47
C ALA A 220 -25.66 8.93 9.19
N SER A 221 -24.53 8.99 9.91
CA SER A 221 -24.05 10.20 10.59
C SER A 221 -23.41 11.23 9.65
N ILE A 222 -23.08 10.82 8.42
CA ILE A 222 -22.58 11.69 7.36
C ILE A 222 -23.74 12.14 6.47
N THR A 223 -23.74 13.41 6.09
CA THR A 223 -24.67 13.97 5.09
C THR A 223 -24.64 13.11 3.83
N ALA A 224 -25.80 12.70 3.32
CA ALA A 224 -25.90 11.69 2.26
C ALA A 224 -25.02 11.99 1.03
N ALA A 225 -24.91 13.25 0.63
CA ALA A 225 -24.10 13.66 -0.52
C ALA A 225 -22.57 13.53 -0.31
N TYR A 226 -22.10 13.43 0.93
CA TYR A 226 -20.67 13.30 1.26
C TYR A 226 -20.27 11.85 1.57
N ARG A 227 -21.22 10.92 1.55
CA ARG A 227 -20.95 9.51 1.85
C ARG A 227 -20.07 8.90 0.76
N GLY A 228 -19.09 8.13 1.20
CA GLY A 228 -18.10 7.46 0.35
C GLY A 228 -17.26 8.41 -0.48
N THR A 229 -17.01 9.62 0.02
CA THR A 229 -16.13 10.59 -0.63
C THR A 229 -14.98 11.05 0.26
N TYR A 230 -13.97 11.70 -0.32
CA TYR A 230 -12.89 12.36 0.41
C TYR A 230 -13.42 13.32 1.48
N ARG A 231 -14.45 14.10 1.15
CA ARG A 231 -15.14 14.96 2.13
C ARG A 231 -15.76 14.17 3.28
N GLY A 232 -16.41 13.04 3.00
CA GLY A 232 -16.94 12.14 4.04
C GLY A 232 -15.84 11.59 4.94
N ALA A 233 -14.74 11.13 4.35
CA ALA A 233 -13.58 10.63 5.08
C ALA A 233 -12.95 11.71 5.98
N GLY A 234 -12.83 12.95 5.51
CA GLY A 234 -12.35 14.07 6.33
C GLY A 234 -13.23 14.34 7.55
N LEU A 235 -14.55 14.16 7.44
CA LEU A 235 -15.49 14.27 8.56
C LEU A 235 -15.35 13.13 9.59
N LYS A 236 -14.68 12.03 9.24
CA LYS A 236 -14.39 10.91 10.14
C LYS A 236 -13.11 11.04 10.95
N ALA A 237 -12.25 12.00 10.65
CA ALA A 237 -11.00 12.21 11.39
C ALA A 237 -11.18 12.26 12.93
N PRO A 238 -12.20 12.95 13.50
CA PRO A 238 -12.42 12.93 14.96
C PRO A 238 -12.81 11.56 15.53
N ALA A 239 -13.56 10.76 14.78
CA ALA A 239 -13.96 9.41 15.21
C ALA A 239 -12.76 8.46 15.23
N LEU A 240 -11.90 8.51 14.21
CA LEU A 240 -10.65 7.74 14.18
C LEU A 240 -9.68 8.21 15.28
N ALA A 241 -9.58 9.52 15.53
CA ALA A 241 -8.81 10.04 16.66
C ALA A 241 -9.35 9.53 18.01
N SER A 242 -10.67 9.38 18.14
CA SER A 242 -11.32 8.83 19.34
C SER A 242 -11.07 7.33 19.51
N LEU A 243 -11.05 6.55 18.42
CA LEU A 243 -10.58 5.15 18.45
C LEU A 243 -9.13 5.07 18.93
N GLY A 244 -8.30 6.05 18.55
CA GLY A 244 -6.95 6.25 19.05
C GLY A 244 -5.86 5.96 18.02
N VAL A 245 -6.23 5.55 16.80
CA VAL A 245 -5.29 5.38 15.68
C VAL A 245 -4.65 6.72 15.31
N THR A 246 -3.47 6.66 14.70
CA THR A 246 -2.63 7.84 14.49
C THR A 246 -2.23 8.04 13.04
N ALA A 247 -2.42 7.03 12.20
CA ALA A 247 -2.30 7.11 10.76
C ALA A 247 -3.49 6.39 10.12
N VAL A 248 -4.03 6.97 9.05
CA VAL A 248 -4.96 6.27 8.15
C VAL A 248 -4.19 5.90 6.89
N GLU A 249 -4.28 4.65 6.47
CA GLU A 249 -3.76 4.16 5.20
C GLU A 249 -4.94 3.90 4.28
N PHE A 250 -5.06 4.71 3.23
CA PHE A 250 -6.10 4.50 2.24
C PHE A 250 -5.64 3.46 1.21
N LEU A 251 -6.54 2.53 0.86
CA LEU A 251 -6.44 1.78 -0.40
C LEU A 251 -6.29 2.76 -1.59
N PRO A 252 -5.90 2.30 -2.79
CA PRO A 252 -5.56 3.16 -3.92
C PRO A 252 -6.55 4.31 -4.17
N VAL A 253 -6.01 5.54 -4.19
CA VAL A 253 -6.75 6.80 -4.44
C VAL A 253 -6.26 7.54 -5.68
N GLN A 254 -5.21 7.03 -6.33
CA GLN A 254 -4.90 7.42 -7.70
C GLN A 254 -6.02 6.89 -8.61
N GLU A 255 -6.36 7.61 -9.68
CA GLU A 255 -7.47 7.26 -10.57
C GLU A 255 -7.42 5.78 -10.96
N THR A 256 -8.56 5.09 -10.81
CA THR A 256 -8.72 3.67 -11.12
C THR A 256 -10.03 3.43 -11.84
N GLN A 257 -10.12 2.36 -12.63
CA GLN A 257 -11.35 2.00 -13.33
C GLN A 257 -12.48 1.68 -12.35
N ASN A 258 -13.47 2.56 -12.17
CA ASN A 258 -14.61 2.32 -11.27
C ASN A 258 -15.92 3.07 -11.64
N ASP A 259 -15.91 3.98 -12.62
CA ASP A 259 -17.09 4.77 -13.05
C ASP A 259 -18.24 3.89 -13.58
N ALA A 260 -17.93 2.66 -14.03
CA ALA A 260 -18.92 1.70 -14.52
C ALA A 260 -19.48 0.76 -13.44
N ASN A 261 -19.02 0.83 -12.19
CA ASN A 261 -19.36 -0.13 -11.14
C ASN A 261 -20.88 -0.30 -10.96
N ASP A 262 -21.62 0.81 -10.92
CA ASP A 262 -23.06 0.77 -10.61
C ASP A 262 -23.97 0.57 -11.85
N VAL A 263 -23.39 0.35 -13.04
CA VAL A 263 -24.17 0.23 -14.29
C VAL A 263 -25.08 -0.99 -14.26
N VAL A 264 -24.58 -2.11 -13.74
CA VAL A 264 -25.36 -3.34 -13.56
C VAL A 264 -25.73 -3.46 -12.08
N PRO A 265 -26.99 -3.17 -11.69
CA PRO A 265 -27.36 -3.19 -10.29
C PRO A 265 -27.34 -4.62 -9.73
N ASN A 266 -26.94 -4.74 -8.46
CA ASN A 266 -26.87 -6.01 -7.73
C ASN A 266 -25.95 -7.05 -8.40
N SER A 267 -24.83 -6.59 -8.95
CA SER A 267 -23.82 -7.44 -9.58
C SER A 267 -22.43 -6.86 -9.38
N ASP A 268 -21.47 -7.71 -9.09
CA ASP A 268 -20.04 -7.37 -9.01
C ASP A 268 -19.27 -7.64 -10.32
N ALA A 269 -19.96 -8.13 -11.35
CA ALA A 269 -19.33 -8.71 -12.54
C ALA A 269 -18.41 -7.73 -13.30
N ASN A 270 -18.65 -6.42 -13.18
CA ASN A 270 -17.87 -5.37 -13.84
C ASN A 270 -17.41 -4.30 -12.83
N GLN A 271 -17.26 -4.67 -11.56
CA GLN A 271 -16.85 -3.75 -10.52
C GLN A 271 -15.37 -3.93 -10.18
N ASN A 272 -14.69 -2.81 -9.93
CA ASN A 272 -13.40 -2.76 -9.25
C ASN A 272 -13.53 -1.83 -8.06
N TYR A 273 -13.41 -2.39 -6.87
CA TYR A 273 -13.65 -1.68 -5.61
C TYR A 273 -12.35 -1.32 -4.90
N TRP A 274 -11.37 -2.23 -4.89
CA TRP A 274 -10.10 -1.94 -4.22
C TRP A 274 -9.28 -0.86 -4.95
N GLY A 275 -9.25 -0.88 -6.28
CA GLY A 275 -8.58 0.15 -7.06
C GLY A 275 -7.13 -0.13 -7.44
N TYR A 276 -6.65 -1.39 -7.33
CA TYR A 276 -5.30 -1.80 -7.77
C TYR A 276 -5.18 -1.91 -9.29
N MET A 277 -5.68 -0.90 -10.02
CA MET A 277 -5.60 -0.78 -11.48
C MET A 277 -5.48 0.71 -11.83
N THR A 278 -4.29 1.29 -11.63
CA THR A 278 -4.07 2.73 -11.75
C THR A 278 -4.11 3.20 -13.21
N GLU A 279 -4.90 4.23 -13.50
CA GLU A 279 -5.06 4.88 -14.80
C GLU A 279 -4.18 6.12 -14.97
N ASP A 280 -3.92 6.84 -13.87
CA ASP A 280 -2.97 7.96 -13.82
C ASP A 280 -2.40 8.13 -12.41
N TYR A 281 -1.08 8.36 -12.30
CA TYR A 281 -0.39 8.41 -11.01
C TYR A 281 -0.49 9.76 -10.28
N PHE A 282 -0.98 10.82 -10.91
CA PHE A 282 -1.11 12.16 -10.31
C PHE A 282 -2.56 12.50 -9.97
N ALA A 283 -3.52 11.96 -10.72
CA ALA A 283 -4.93 12.27 -10.56
C ALA A 283 -5.53 11.56 -9.34
N PRO A 284 -6.17 12.28 -8.39
CA PRO A 284 -7.03 11.67 -7.39
C PRO A 284 -8.30 11.14 -8.04
N ASP A 285 -8.74 9.96 -7.62
CA ASP A 285 -9.91 9.30 -8.17
C ASP A 285 -11.16 10.17 -8.11
N ARG A 286 -11.82 10.39 -9.26
CA ARG A 286 -12.98 11.28 -9.32
C ARG A 286 -14.24 10.67 -8.75
N ARG A 287 -14.45 9.35 -8.82
CA ARG A 287 -15.62 8.69 -8.24
C ARG A 287 -15.68 8.94 -6.74
N TYR A 288 -14.52 8.92 -6.08
CA TYR A 288 -14.36 9.19 -4.65
C TYR A 288 -14.44 10.68 -4.25
N ALA A 289 -14.62 11.62 -5.18
CA ALA A 289 -14.85 13.02 -4.85
C ALA A 289 -16.35 13.35 -4.76
N TYR A 290 -16.76 14.18 -3.81
CA TYR A 290 -18.09 14.79 -3.82
C TYR A 290 -18.15 15.88 -4.91
N ASN A 291 -17.19 16.80 -4.91
CA ASN A 291 -17.05 17.78 -5.97
C ASN A 291 -16.35 17.16 -7.19
N LYS A 292 -17.14 16.70 -8.16
CA LYS A 292 -16.64 16.10 -9.41
C LYS A 292 -16.33 17.10 -10.52
N ALA A 293 -16.41 18.41 -10.27
CA ALA A 293 -15.99 19.43 -11.24
C ALA A 293 -14.46 19.40 -11.43
N ALA A 294 -13.96 20.00 -12.51
CA ALA A 294 -12.53 20.16 -12.77
C ALA A 294 -11.82 20.91 -11.60
N GLY A 295 -10.77 20.31 -11.05
CA GLY A 295 -10.06 20.79 -9.85
C GLY A 295 -10.77 20.43 -8.53
N GLY A 296 -11.94 19.81 -8.61
CA GLY A 296 -12.76 19.41 -7.47
C GLY A 296 -12.14 18.27 -6.67
N PRO A 297 -11.85 17.09 -7.29
CA PRO A 297 -11.13 16.00 -6.63
C PRO A 297 -9.83 16.45 -5.97
N THR A 298 -8.99 17.24 -6.67
CA THR A 298 -7.73 17.72 -6.11
C THR A 298 -7.92 18.54 -4.84
N ALA A 299 -8.77 19.57 -4.89
CA ALA A 299 -9.00 20.44 -3.73
C ALA A 299 -9.71 19.69 -2.59
N GLU A 300 -10.62 18.77 -2.90
CA GLU A 300 -11.33 17.99 -1.88
C GLU A 300 -10.40 17.01 -1.17
N PHE A 301 -9.49 16.35 -1.88
CA PHE A 301 -8.46 15.51 -1.28
C PHE A 301 -7.54 16.33 -0.35
N GLN A 302 -7.08 17.50 -0.80
CA GLN A 302 -6.26 18.38 0.04
C GLN A 302 -6.98 18.81 1.33
N ALA A 303 -8.28 19.10 1.24
CA ALA A 303 -9.12 19.42 2.40
C ALA A 303 -9.33 18.21 3.33
N MET A 304 -9.44 17.00 2.77
CA MET A 304 -9.50 15.75 3.55
C MET A 304 -8.20 15.57 4.36
N VAL A 305 -7.03 15.69 3.71
CA VAL A 305 -5.73 15.59 4.38
C VAL A 305 -5.60 16.65 5.47
N GLN A 306 -6.03 17.89 5.20
CA GLN A 306 -6.07 18.94 6.22
C GLN A 306 -6.90 18.55 7.44
N ALA A 307 -8.06 17.91 7.25
CA ALA A 307 -8.90 17.46 8.36
C ALA A 307 -8.20 16.40 9.22
N PHE A 308 -7.50 15.45 8.59
CA PHE A 308 -6.69 14.46 9.30
C PHE A 308 -5.49 15.07 10.02
N HIS A 309 -4.74 15.98 9.37
CA HIS A 309 -3.61 16.68 9.99
C HIS A 309 -4.06 17.53 11.19
N ASN A 310 -5.21 18.22 11.09
CA ASN A 310 -5.79 18.96 12.21
C ASN A 310 -6.16 18.06 13.39
N ALA A 311 -6.49 16.78 13.13
CA ALA A 311 -6.73 15.76 14.15
C ALA A 311 -5.42 15.08 14.63
N GLY A 312 -4.25 15.48 14.10
CA GLY A 312 -2.95 14.87 14.42
C GLY A 312 -2.73 13.48 13.80
N ILE A 313 -3.54 13.13 12.81
CA ILE A 313 -3.50 11.85 12.09
C ILE A 313 -2.68 12.03 10.81
N LYS A 314 -1.74 11.11 10.56
CA LYS A 314 -1.01 11.02 9.30
C LYS A 314 -1.89 10.40 8.22
N VAL A 315 -1.68 10.78 6.97
CA VAL A 315 -2.35 10.17 5.81
C VAL A 315 -1.31 9.43 4.98
N TYR A 316 -1.47 8.10 4.91
CA TYR A 316 -0.77 7.24 3.98
C TYR A 316 -1.71 6.86 2.82
N ILE A 317 -1.13 6.62 1.66
CA ILE A 317 -1.85 6.07 0.51
C ILE A 317 -1.12 4.81 0.04
N ASP A 318 -1.89 3.81 -0.32
CA ASP A 318 -1.41 2.65 -1.06
C ASP A 318 -1.18 3.03 -2.53
N VAL A 319 0.00 2.70 -3.07
CA VAL A 319 0.44 3.06 -4.41
C VAL A 319 0.89 1.85 -5.20
N VAL A 320 0.45 1.81 -6.46
CA VAL A 320 0.60 0.65 -7.34
C VAL A 320 1.45 1.03 -8.53
N TYR A 321 2.76 1.06 -8.35
CA TYR A 321 3.73 1.39 -9.40
C TYR A 321 4.33 0.16 -10.10
N ASN A 322 3.87 -1.04 -9.74
CA ASN A 322 4.40 -2.30 -10.26
C ASN A 322 3.77 -2.70 -11.60
N HIS A 323 2.52 -2.30 -11.87
CA HIS A 323 1.80 -2.48 -13.15
C HIS A 323 0.95 -1.24 -13.47
N THR A 324 0.15 -1.29 -14.55
CA THR A 324 -0.80 -0.25 -14.91
C THR A 324 -2.16 -0.84 -15.28
N SER A 325 -3.21 -0.01 -15.30
CA SER A 325 -4.55 -0.38 -15.79
C SER A 325 -4.60 -0.80 -17.27
N GLU A 326 -3.61 -0.40 -18.09
CA GLU A 326 -3.58 -0.82 -19.49
C GLU A 326 -3.22 -2.31 -19.63
N GLY A 327 -2.70 -2.96 -18.57
CA GLY A 327 -2.36 -4.39 -18.54
C GLY A 327 -1.26 -4.79 -19.52
N GLY A 328 -1.36 -6.02 -20.06
CA GLY A 328 -0.49 -6.54 -21.11
C GLY A 328 -1.22 -6.73 -22.45
N THR A 329 -0.80 -7.73 -23.22
CA THR A 329 -1.58 -8.24 -24.35
C THR A 329 -2.82 -8.97 -23.83
N TRP A 330 -3.95 -8.86 -24.51
CA TRP A 330 -5.20 -9.51 -24.08
C TRP A 330 -5.16 -11.03 -24.09
N SER A 331 -4.18 -11.62 -24.78
CA SER A 331 -3.95 -13.05 -24.84
C SER A 331 -2.45 -13.33 -24.91
N GLY A 332 -1.99 -14.43 -24.32
CA GLY A 332 -0.61 -14.91 -24.43
C GLY A 332 -0.22 -15.43 -25.82
N SER A 333 -1.17 -15.52 -26.77
CA SER A 333 -0.92 -15.99 -28.14
C SER A 333 -1.06 -14.94 -29.24
N ASP A 334 -1.56 -13.74 -28.90
CA ASP A 334 -1.71 -12.65 -29.86
C ASP A 334 -0.91 -11.41 -29.40
N PRO A 335 0.20 -11.08 -30.08
CA PRO A 335 0.98 -9.91 -29.72
C PRO A 335 0.33 -8.61 -30.21
N THR A 336 -0.71 -8.66 -31.04
CA THR A 336 -1.25 -7.47 -31.73
C THR A 336 -2.29 -6.74 -30.92
N THR A 337 -3.09 -7.42 -30.09
CA THR A 337 -4.21 -6.83 -29.35
C THR A 337 -3.82 -6.49 -27.91
N ALA A 338 -3.81 -5.20 -27.60
CA ALA A 338 -3.59 -4.64 -26.26
C ALA A 338 -4.42 -3.35 -26.10
N THR A 339 -4.70 -2.97 -24.86
CA THR A 339 -5.37 -1.69 -24.52
C THR A 339 -4.40 -0.53 -24.72
N ILE A 340 -4.83 0.56 -25.38
CA ILE A 340 -4.04 1.79 -25.56
C ILE A 340 -4.90 2.99 -25.15
N THR A 341 -4.56 3.59 -24.01
CA THR A 341 -5.22 4.76 -23.43
C THR A 341 -4.23 5.81 -22.90
N SER A 342 -2.97 5.45 -22.63
CA SER A 342 -1.98 6.37 -22.04
C SER A 342 -0.54 5.98 -22.43
N TRP A 343 0.23 5.43 -21.49
CA TRP A 343 1.65 5.11 -21.61
C TRP A 343 2.00 4.31 -22.87
N ARG A 344 1.20 3.29 -23.20
CA ARG A 344 1.47 2.38 -24.32
C ARG A 344 1.53 3.09 -25.67
N GLY A 345 0.62 4.04 -25.87
CA GLY A 345 0.52 4.79 -27.12
C GLY A 345 1.55 5.92 -27.23
N LEU A 346 2.12 6.35 -26.11
CA LEU A 346 3.17 7.39 -26.06
C LEU A 346 4.56 6.79 -26.23
N ASP A 347 4.90 5.75 -25.46
CA ASP A 347 6.23 5.12 -25.52
C ASP A 347 6.24 3.74 -24.83
N ASN A 348 5.64 2.73 -25.47
CA ASN A 348 5.49 1.39 -24.90
C ASN A 348 6.81 0.78 -24.36
N SER A 349 7.91 0.88 -25.10
CA SER A 349 9.19 0.26 -24.72
C SER A 349 9.92 1.01 -23.59
N THR A 350 9.51 2.24 -23.29
CA THR A 350 9.98 2.98 -22.13
C THR A 350 9.22 2.60 -20.86
N TYR A 351 7.89 2.56 -20.94
CA TYR A 351 7.04 2.42 -19.75
C TYR A 351 6.78 0.98 -19.31
N TYR A 352 6.86 0.02 -20.22
CA TYR A 352 6.61 -1.39 -19.90
C TYR A 352 7.87 -2.23 -20.06
N GLU A 353 8.03 -3.21 -19.16
CA GLU A 353 9.04 -4.23 -19.36
C GLU A 353 8.56 -5.22 -20.43
N LEU A 354 9.31 -5.30 -21.52
CA LEU A 354 8.95 -6.19 -22.63
C LEU A 354 9.65 -7.54 -22.50
N ALA A 355 9.00 -8.60 -22.95
CA ALA A 355 9.62 -9.90 -23.08
C ALA A 355 10.74 -9.88 -24.15
N SER A 356 11.59 -10.90 -24.16
CA SER A 356 12.61 -11.06 -25.21
C SER A 356 11.97 -11.02 -26.61
N GLY A 357 12.55 -10.21 -27.51
CA GLY A 357 12.00 -9.94 -28.84
C GLY A 357 10.92 -8.86 -28.89
N ASN A 358 10.55 -8.25 -27.75
CA ASN A 358 9.74 -7.03 -27.62
C ASN A 358 8.28 -7.12 -28.10
N GLN A 359 7.80 -8.32 -28.45
CA GLN A 359 6.44 -8.51 -28.94
C GLN A 359 5.40 -8.68 -27.82
N TYR A 360 5.84 -9.10 -26.64
CA TYR A 360 5.01 -9.33 -25.45
C TYR A 360 5.58 -8.59 -24.25
N TYR A 361 4.92 -8.72 -23.11
CA TYR A 361 5.31 -8.11 -21.84
C TYR A 361 5.95 -9.14 -20.91
N TYR A 362 6.89 -8.69 -20.08
CA TYR A 362 7.35 -9.46 -18.94
C TYR A 362 6.49 -9.08 -17.72
N ASP A 363 6.18 -10.04 -16.85
CA ASP A 363 5.24 -9.82 -15.76
C ASP A 363 5.59 -10.62 -14.50
N ASN A 364 5.56 -9.92 -13.37
CA ASN A 364 5.70 -10.43 -12.01
C ASN A 364 4.59 -9.92 -11.09
N THR A 365 3.53 -9.35 -11.66
CA THR A 365 2.37 -8.79 -10.95
C THR A 365 1.15 -9.69 -11.06
N GLY A 366 1.06 -10.49 -12.13
CA GLY A 366 -0.11 -11.30 -12.44
C GLY A 366 -1.20 -10.55 -13.22
N ILE A 367 -1.04 -9.24 -13.42
CA ILE A 367 -1.99 -8.38 -14.15
C ILE A 367 -1.69 -8.36 -15.66
N GLY A 368 -0.45 -8.67 -16.05
CA GLY A 368 -0.07 -8.92 -17.45
C GLY A 368 1.15 -8.15 -17.96
N ALA A 369 1.61 -7.10 -17.25
CA ALA A 369 2.85 -6.40 -17.58
C ALA A 369 3.44 -5.68 -16.37
N ASN A 370 4.74 -5.84 -16.15
CA ASN A 370 5.49 -4.96 -15.25
C ASN A 370 5.56 -3.56 -15.87
N PHE A 371 5.33 -2.53 -15.04
CA PHE A 371 5.84 -1.20 -15.31
C PHE A 371 7.37 -1.25 -15.25
N ASN A 372 8.06 -0.57 -16.17
CA ASN A 372 9.52 -0.67 -16.31
C ASN A 372 10.23 0.18 -15.24
N THR A 373 10.23 -0.28 -13.99
CA THR A 373 10.72 0.45 -12.82
C THR A 373 12.22 0.79 -12.87
N TYR A 374 13.00 0.10 -13.72
CA TYR A 374 14.43 0.36 -13.92
C TYR A 374 14.71 1.38 -15.04
N ASN A 375 13.79 1.58 -15.98
CA ASN A 375 13.94 2.61 -17.00
C ASN A 375 13.91 4.00 -16.35
N THR A 376 14.91 4.85 -16.65
CA THR A 376 15.06 6.16 -16.00
C THR A 376 13.83 7.07 -16.13
N VAL A 377 13.15 7.08 -17.27
CA VAL A 377 12.00 7.98 -17.50
C VAL A 377 10.75 7.44 -16.83
N ALA A 378 10.51 6.13 -16.91
CA ALA A 378 9.45 5.47 -16.16
C ALA A 378 9.68 5.64 -14.64
N GLN A 379 10.91 5.50 -14.16
CA GLN A 379 11.27 5.74 -12.77
C GLN A 379 11.13 7.20 -12.35
N ASN A 380 11.40 8.16 -13.24
CA ASN A 380 11.14 9.57 -12.96
C ASN A 380 9.64 9.83 -12.74
N LEU A 381 8.75 9.17 -13.49
CA LEU A 381 7.30 9.28 -13.27
C LEU A 381 6.89 8.84 -11.86
N ILE A 382 7.47 7.75 -11.35
CA ILE A 382 7.25 7.28 -9.97
C ILE A 382 7.68 8.37 -8.98
N VAL A 383 8.91 8.88 -9.12
CA VAL A 383 9.45 9.91 -8.23
C VAL A 383 8.64 11.21 -8.29
N ASP A 384 8.29 11.66 -9.49
CA ASP A 384 7.60 12.92 -9.71
C ASP A 384 6.15 12.87 -9.18
N SER A 385 5.45 11.75 -9.36
CA SER A 385 4.13 11.53 -8.78
C SER A 385 4.19 11.44 -7.25
N MET A 386 5.14 10.69 -6.68
CA MET A 386 5.35 10.69 -5.23
C MET A 386 5.64 12.10 -4.68
N ALA A 387 6.44 12.90 -5.39
CA ALA A 387 6.72 14.28 -5.02
C ALA A 387 5.46 15.16 -5.08
N TYR A 388 4.59 14.95 -6.06
CA TYR A 388 3.30 15.63 -6.13
C TYR A 388 2.40 15.27 -4.94
N TRP A 389 2.21 13.98 -4.66
CA TRP A 389 1.38 13.52 -3.54
C TRP A 389 1.91 13.98 -2.19
N SER A 390 3.22 13.88 -1.97
CA SER A 390 3.83 14.32 -0.71
C SER A 390 3.82 15.84 -0.54
N ASN A 391 4.20 16.62 -1.56
CA ASN A 391 4.40 18.06 -1.40
C ASN A 391 3.12 18.88 -1.66
N THR A 392 2.33 18.48 -2.66
CA THR A 392 1.13 19.22 -3.09
C THR A 392 -0.13 18.68 -2.43
N MET A 393 -0.25 17.36 -2.30
CA MET A 393 -1.43 16.71 -1.71
C MET A 393 -1.30 16.48 -0.20
N GLY A 394 -0.10 16.67 0.36
CA GLY A 394 0.14 16.65 1.81
C GLY A 394 0.30 15.24 2.41
N VAL A 395 0.41 14.20 1.58
CA VAL A 395 0.58 12.80 2.02
C VAL A 395 1.84 12.63 2.87
N ASP A 396 1.73 11.88 3.98
CA ASP A 396 2.80 11.68 4.97
C ASP A 396 3.67 10.46 4.69
N GLY A 397 3.20 9.52 3.88
CA GLY A 397 3.85 8.24 3.63
C GLY A 397 3.11 7.40 2.61
N PHE A 398 3.74 6.30 2.21
CA PHE A 398 3.26 5.45 1.11
C PHE A 398 3.46 3.97 1.47
N ARG A 399 2.44 3.15 1.25
CA ARG A 399 2.56 1.69 1.19
C ARG A 399 2.62 1.29 -0.28
N PHE A 400 3.62 0.50 -0.64
CA PHE A 400 3.87 0.10 -2.03
C PHE A 400 3.40 -1.32 -2.24
N ASP A 401 2.43 -1.46 -3.12
CA ASP A 401 1.93 -2.73 -3.62
C ASP A 401 3.00 -3.47 -4.43
N LEU A 402 3.10 -4.79 -4.21
CA LEU A 402 4.07 -5.71 -4.81
C LEU A 402 5.46 -5.07 -4.97
N ALA A 403 5.96 -4.47 -3.88
CA ALA A 403 7.09 -3.55 -3.90
C ALA A 403 8.38 -4.18 -4.43
N ALA A 404 8.48 -5.52 -4.45
CA ALA A 404 9.64 -6.21 -4.99
C ALA A 404 9.87 -5.88 -6.48
N VAL A 405 8.82 -5.57 -7.26
CA VAL A 405 8.95 -5.12 -8.66
C VAL A 405 9.73 -3.81 -8.79
N LEU A 406 9.67 -2.94 -7.78
CA LEU A 406 10.46 -1.70 -7.75
C LEU A 406 11.95 -1.96 -7.42
N GLY A 407 12.29 -3.16 -6.96
CA GLY A 407 13.66 -3.64 -6.79
C GLY A 407 14.21 -4.40 -8.00
N ASN A 408 13.45 -4.51 -9.09
CA ASN A 408 13.90 -5.20 -10.30
C ASN A 408 15.07 -4.45 -10.94
N SER A 409 16.17 -5.17 -11.21
CA SER A 409 17.38 -4.66 -11.87
C SER A 409 17.40 -4.89 -13.38
N CYS A 410 16.31 -5.41 -13.94
CA CYS A 410 16.16 -5.74 -15.36
C CYS A 410 15.42 -4.65 -16.14
N LEU A 411 15.63 -4.61 -17.45
CA LEU A 411 14.94 -3.70 -18.39
C LEU A 411 14.05 -4.42 -19.41
N ASN A 412 14.24 -5.74 -19.56
CA ASN A 412 13.66 -6.56 -20.63
C ASN A 412 13.79 -8.04 -20.25
N GLY A 413 12.94 -8.88 -20.84
CA GLY A 413 13.03 -10.33 -20.76
C GLY A 413 14.34 -10.93 -21.28
N ALA A 414 15.06 -10.21 -22.14
CA ALA A 414 16.43 -10.54 -22.55
C ALA A 414 17.47 -9.72 -21.77
N ALA A 415 18.62 -10.33 -21.49
CA ALA A 415 19.76 -9.63 -20.91
C ALA A 415 20.23 -8.47 -21.80
N THR A 416 20.59 -7.36 -21.18
CA THR A 416 21.10 -6.16 -21.87
C THR A 416 22.21 -5.52 -21.04
N SER A 417 23.22 -4.95 -21.71
CA SER A 417 24.33 -4.27 -21.03
C SER A 417 23.90 -3.01 -20.27
N ALA A 418 22.72 -2.44 -20.59
CA ALA A 418 22.12 -1.35 -19.86
C ALA A 418 21.57 -1.76 -18.48
N ALA A 419 21.38 -3.06 -18.24
CA ALA A 419 20.94 -3.66 -16.98
C ALA A 419 21.97 -4.69 -16.51
N PRO A 420 23.19 -4.26 -16.14
CA PRO A 420 24.33 -5.16 -15.90
C PRO A 420 24.11 -6.13 -14.74
N ASN A 421 23.28 -5.77 -13.77
CA ASN A 421 22.94 -6.59 -12.61
C ASN A 421 21.79 -7.58 -12.88
N CYS A 422 21.29 -7.63 -14.12
CA CYS A 422 20.32 -8.62 -14.57
C CYS A 422 20.87 -9.46 -15.74
N PRO A 423 21.87 -10.34 -15.48
CA PRO A 423 22.58 -11.07 -16.54
C PRO A 423 21.71 -12.07 -17.31
N ASN A 424 20.54 -12.44 -16.78
CA ASN A 424 19.62 -13.40 -17.40
C ASN A 424 18.44 -12.72 -18.12
N GLY A 425 18.27 -11.40 -18.00
CA GLY A 425 17.02 -10.73 -18.35
C GLY A 425 15.84 -11.16 -17.45
N GLY A 426 14.67 -10.60 -17.70
CA GLY A 426 13.44 -10.93 -16.99
C GLY A 426 13.34 -10.23 -15.64
N TYR A 427 13.37 -10.98 -14.55
CA TYR A 427 13.27 -10.39 -13.22
C TYR A 427 14.44 -10.78 -12.34
N ASN A 428 15.03 -9.79 -11.68
CA ASN A 428 16.03 -9.98 -10.65
C ASN A 428 15.94 -8.84 -9.63
N PHE A 429 15.39 -9.13 -8.45
CA PHE A 429 15.46 -8.22 -7.33
C PHE A 429 16.92 -8.02 -6.90
N ASP A 430 17.38 -6.77 -6.86
CA ASP A 430 18.71 -6.41 -6.37
C ASP A 430 18.67 -5.09 -5.59
N ALA A 431 18.52 -5.18 -4.27
CA ALA A 431 18.55 -4.03 -3.38
C ALA A 431 19.94 -3.37 -3.28
N ALA A 432 21.02 -4.00 -3.77
CA ALA A 432 22.35 -3.40 -3.81
C ALA A 432 22.57 -2.52 -5.03
N ASP A 433 21.83 -2.74 -6.12
CA ASP A 433 21.88 -1.87 -7.28
C ASP A 433 21.27 -0.50 -6.94
N SER A 434 22.10 0.53 -6.93
CA SER A 434 21.63 1.89 -6.64
C SER A 434 20.59 2.42 -7.64
N ASN A 435 20.47 1.86 -8.85
CA ASN A 435 19.57 2.37 -9.88
C ASN A 435 18.14 1.82 -9.79
N VAL A 436 17.87 0.80 -8.98
CA VAL A 436 16.49 0.31 -8.81
C VAL A 436 15.61 1.37 -8.12
N ALA A 437 14.30 1.31 -8.38
CA ALA A 437 13.38 2.36 -7.95
C ALA A 437 13.32 2.51 -6.41
N ILE A 438 13.39 1.42 -5.65
CA ILE A 438 13.42 1.49 -4.17
C ILE A 438 14.61 2.29 -3.63
N ASN A 439 15.76 2.22 -4.30
CA ASN A 439 16.95 3.01 -3.95
C ASN A 439 16.89 4.43 -4.51
N ARG A 440 16.18 4.64 -5.64
CA ARG A 440 15.88 5.98 -6.15
C ARG A 440 15.05 6.78 -5.17
N ILE A 441 13.99 6.19 -4.68
CA ILE A 441 13.09 6.83 -3.71
C ILE A 441 13.89 7.29 -2.48
N LEU A 442 14.74 6.45 -1.91
CA LEU A 442 15.54 6.78 -0.73
C LEU A 442 16.52 7.96 -0.91
N ARG A 443 17.05 8.18 -2.13
CA ARG A 443 17.99 9.29 -2.38
C ARG A 443 17.29 10.62 -2.70
N GLU A 444 16.08 10.57 -3.25
CA GLU A 444 15.29 11.76 -3.60
C GLU A 444 14.45 12.27 -2.44
N PHE A 445 13.98 11.39 -1.55
CA PHE A 445 13.14 11.76 -0.43
C PHE A 445 13.84 11.62 0.93
N THR A 446 13.53 12.53 1.85
CA THR A 446 13.93 12.37 3.24
C THR A 446 12.96 11.43 3.94
N VAL A 447 13.45 10.25 4.32
CA VAL A 447 12.73 9.31 5.21
C VAL A 447 12.71 9.85 6.63
N ARG A 448 11.62 9.60 7.36
CA ARG A 448 11.46 10.11 8.71
C ARG A 448 12.50 9.51 9.66
N PRO A 449 13.18 10.31 10.50
CA PRO A 449 14.10 9.78 11.50
C PRO A 449 13.40 8.94 12.57
N THR A 450 14.14 8.01 13.19
CA THR A 450 13.66 7.15 14.29
C THR A 450 13.06 7.93 15.47
N ALA A 451 13.59 9.12 15.77
CA ALA A 451 13.12 9.97 16.86
C ALA A 451 11.91 10.85 16.47
N GLY A 452 11.42 10.76 15.23
CA GLY A 452 10.47 11.70 14.65
C GLY A 452 11.16 12.90 13.99
N GLY A 453 10.36 13.81 13.47
CA GLY A 453 10.77 14.92 12.61
C GLY A 453 10.00 14.92 11.29
N SER A 454 10.32 15.84 10.39
CA SER A 454 9.79 15.86 9.03
C SER A 454 10.42 14.74 8.19
N GLY A 455 9.62 14.10 7.36
CA GLY A 455 10.05 13.06 6.44
C GLY A 455 8.87 12.18 6.02
N LEU A 456 9.12 11.29 5.07
CA LEU A 456 8.16 10.28 4.64
C LEU A 456 8.30 8.99 5.44
N ASP A 457 7.18 8.32 5.68
CA ASP A 457 7.13 6.94 6.15
C ASP A 457 6.92 6.03 4.93
N LEU A 458 7.82 5.07 4.69
CA LEU A 458 7.81 4.20 3.50
C LEU A 458 7.61 2.74 3.92
N TYR A 459 6.56 2.11 3.37
CA TYR A 459 6.19 0.73 3.65
C TYR A 459 6.18 -0.08 2.36
N ALA A 460 6.78 -1.26 2.37
CA ALA A 460 6.77 -2.19 1.25
C ALA A 460 5.88 -3.39 1.56
N GLU A 461 5.13 -3.86 0.57
CA GLU A 461 4.76 -5.27 0.46
C GLU A 461 5.96 -6.04 -0.11
N PRO A 462 6.72 -6.79 0.70
CA PRO A 462 8.04 -7.27 0.30
C PRO A 462 7.99 -8.56 -0.53
N TRP A 463 7.04 -8.66 -1.46
CA TRP A 463 6.93 -9.76 -2.40
C TRP A 463 6.35 -9.31 -3.74
N ALA A 464 6.44 -10.20 -4.73
CA ALA A 464 5.69 -10.15 -5.98
C ALA A 464 5.46 -11.59 -6.46
N ILE A 465 5.23 -11.83 -7.75
CA ILE A 465 4.99 -13.17 -8.31
C ILE A 465 6.19 -13.63 -9.15
N GLY A 466 6.75 -14.80 -8.80
CA GLY A 466 7.81 -15.46 -9.57
C GLY A 466 9.23 -14.92 -9.32
N GLY A 467 10.22 -15.55 -9.94
CA GLY A 467 11.63 -15.19 -9.77
C GLY A 467 12.09 -15.25 -8.30
N ASN A 468 12.98 -14.33 -7.91
CA ASN A 468 13.41 -14.12 -6.53
C ASN A 468 12.59 -13.01 -5.83
N SER A 469 11.30 -12.86 -6.12
CA SER A 469 10.54 -11.69 -5.65
C SER A 469 10.11 -11.72 -4.18
N TYR A 470 10.04 -12.89 -3.52
CA TYR A 470 9.79 -12.95 -2.07
C TYR A 470 11.01 -12.43 -1.29
N GLN A 471 10.88 -11.24 -0.71
CA GLN A 471 11.97 -10.41 -0.20
C GLN A 471 11.70 -9.88 1.21
N LEU A 472 10.94 -10.61 2.03
CA LEU A 472 10.72 -10.27 3.44
C LEU A 472 12.08 -10.21 4.18
N GLY A 473 12.43 -9.04 4.72
CA GLY A 473 13.72 -8.72 5.33
C GLY A 473 14.77 -8.20 4.34
N GLY A 474 14.49 -8.22 3.03
CA GLY A 474 15.42 -7.92 1.95
C GLY A 474 15.48 -6.44 1.51
N PHE A 475 14.57 -5.59 1.97
CA PHE A 475 14.58 -4.17 1.58
C PHE A 475 15.65 -3.36 2.34
N PRO A 476 16.19 -2.29 1.75
CA PRO A 476 17.24 -1.48 2.35
C PRO A 476 16.74 -0.66 3.56
N GLN A 477 17.69 -0.14 4.34
CA GLN A 477 17.37 0.81 5.43
C GLN A 477 16.60 2.02 4.90
N GLY A 478 15.62 2.48 5.69
CA GLY A 478 14.65 3.49 5.27
C GLY A 478 13.30 2.92 4.83
N TRP A 479 13.22 1.61 4.59
CA TRP A 479 11.97 0.89 4.33
C TRP A 479 11.51 0.07 5.53
N SER A 480 10.23 0.22 5.86
CA SER A 480 9.47 -0.72 6.68
C SER A 480 8.77 -1.73 5.76
N GLU A 481 8.43 -2.90 6.29
CA GLU A 481 7.83 -3.98 5.50
C GLU A 481 6.58 -4.53 6.18
N TRP A 482 5.58 -4.87 5.38
CA TRP A 482 4.46 -5.71 5.80
C TRP A 482 4.98 -7.10 6.17
N ASN A 483 4.86 -7.46 7.45
CA ASN A 483 5.41 -8.71 7.97
C ASN A 483 4.41 -9.88 7.81
N GLY A 484 4.38 -10.48 6.63
CA GLY A 484 3.58 -11.69 6.37
C GLY A 484 3.94 -12.89 7.25
N SER A 485 5.20 -12.98 7.73
CA SER A 485 5.61 -14.04 8.67
C SER A 485 4.94 -13.87 10.02
N PHE A 486 4.82 -12.63 10.54
CA PHE A 486 4.05 -12.33 11.75
C PHE A 486 2.60 -12.79 11.57
N ARG A 487 1.94 -12.34 10.49
CA ARG A 487 0.55 -12.71 10.19
C ARG A 487 0.36 -14.23 10.22
N ASP A 488 1.12 -14.94 9.40
CA ASP A 488 0.91 -16.38 9.18
C ASP A 488 1.21 -17.18 10.45
N SER A 489 2.35 -16.92 11.10
CA SER A 489 2.75 -17.72 12.27
C SER A 489 1.88 -17.44 13.50
N MET A 490 1.36 -16.22 13.68
CA MET A 490 0.44 -15.93 14.78
C MET A 490 -0.95 -16.53 14.55
N ARG A 491 -1.46 -16.52 13.30
CA ARG A 491 -2.68 -17.23 12.93
C ARG A 491 -2.52 -18.74 13.14
N GLN A 492 -1.42 -19.32 12.68
CA GLN A 492 -1.08 -20.74 12.87
C GLN A 492 -1.03 -21.12 14.36
N ALA A 493 -0.40 -20.30 15.20
CA ALA A 493 -0.30 -20.57 16.63
C ALA A 493 -1.68 -20.69 17.32
N GLN A 494 -2.69 -19.95 16.83
CA GLN A 494 -4.05 -20.01 17.36
C GLN A 494 -4.90 -21.11 16.72
N ASN A 495 -4.78 -21.28 15.40
CA ASN A 495 -5.77 -21.99 14.59
C ASN A 495 -5.30 -23.36 14.09
N GLU A 496 -3.98 -23.62 14.10
CA GLU A 496 -3.38 -24.83 13.53
C GLU A 496 -2.72 -25.74 14.58
N LEU A 497 -3.04 -25.53 15.86
CA LEU A 497 -2.55 -26.36 16.96
C LEU A 497 -2.95 -27.83 16.74
N GLY A 498 -1.94 -28.71 16.63
CA GLY A 498 -2.14 -30.13 16.38
C GLY A 498 -2.22 -30.50 14.89
N ASN A 499 -2.39 -29.51 13.99
CA ASN A 499 -2.32 -29.71 12.54
C ASN A 499 -0.90 -29.51 12.01
N ILE A 500 -0.21 -28.49 12.53
CA ILE A 500 1.19 -28.19 12.17
C ILE A 500 2.05 -27.99 13.43
N ALA A 501 3.37 -27.99 13.23
CA ALA A 501 4.29 -27.62 14.29
C ALA A 501 4.26 -26.10 14.52
N VAL A 502 3.93 -25.68 15.74
CA VAL A 502 3.97 -24.29 16.19
C VAL A 502 5.24 -24.08 17.02
N SER A 503 5.98 -23.00 16.74
CA SER A 503 7.24 -22.70 17.42
C SER A 503 7.10 -21.47 18.33
N ILE A 504 7.23 -21.68 19.64
CA ILE A 504 7.32 -20.56 20.60
C ILE A 504 8.52 -19.64 20.35
N GLY A 505 9.57 -20.13 19.68
CA GLY A 505 10.68 -19.29 19.25
C GLY A 505 10.28 -18.30 18.16
N GLN A 506 9.38 -18.71 17.24
CA GLN A 506 8.82 -17.80 16.24
C GLN A 506 7.86 -16.79 16.88
N GLU A 507 7.02 -17.23 17.82
CA GLU A 507 6.16 -16.32 18.61
C GLU A 507 7.01 -15.28 19.36
N ALA A 508 8.12 -15.71 19.98
CA ALA A 508 9.04 -14.80 20.66
C ALA A 508 9.70 -13.78 19.72
N ASN A 509 10.07 -14.20 18.50
CA ASN A 509 10.53 -13.29 17.45
C ASN A 509 9.44 -12.27 17.10
N ASN A 510 8.20 -12.72 16.88
CA ASN A 510 7.07 -11.86 16.54
C ASN A 510 6.83 -10.78 17.60
N PHE A 511 6.68 -11.17 18.87
CA PHE A 511 6.44 -10.24 19.97
C PHE A 511 7.58 -9.22 20.18
N SER A 512 8.82 -9.61 19.85
CA SER A 512 10.02 -8.77 20.02
C SER A 512 10.41 -7.96 18.78
N GLY A 513 9.55 -7.91 17.75
CA GLY A 513 9.74 -7.09 16.56
C GLY A 513 10.52 -7.75 15.42
N SER A 514 10.60 -9.08 15.42
CA SER A 514 11.17 -9.90 14.34
C SER A 514 12.63 -9.56 13.99
N SER A 515 13.51 -9.53 15.00
CA SER A 515 14.94 -9.26 14.79
C SER A 515 15.60 -10.24 13.80
N ASN A 516 15.10 -11.47 13.74
CA ASN A 516 15.49 -12.49 12.76
C ASN A 516 15.29 -12.06 11.30
N LEU A 517 14.42 -11.10 11.02
CA LEU A 517 14.21 -10.53 9.69
C LEU A 517 14.95 -9.19 9.51
N PHE A 518 14.84 -8.29 10.48
CA PHE A 518 15.20 -6.89 10.27
C PHE A 518 16.57 -6.49 10.85
N GLN A 519 17.06 -7.17 11.89
CA GLN A 519 18.27 -6.74 12.60
C GLN A 519 19.53 -6.81 11.73
N ALA A 520 19.68 -7.86 10.92
CA ALA A 520 20.87 -8.07 10.08
C ALA A 520 21.08 -6.95 9.04
N SER A 521 19.99 -6.33 8.57
CA SER A 521 20.01 -5.18 7.67
C SER A 521 20.29 -3.84 8.38
N GLY A 522 20.48 -3.86 9.70
CA GLY A 522 20.64 -2.67 10.55
C GLY A 522 19.36 -1.87 10.77
N ARG A 523 18.20 -2.44 10.43
CA ARG A 523 16.88 -1.90 10.74
C ARG A 523 16.49 -2.17 12.21
N ALA A 524 15.36 -1.59 12.61
CA ALA A 524 14.87 -1.57 13.98
C ALA A 524 13.52 -2.31 14.12
N PRO A 525 13.03 -2.59 15.35
CA PRO A 525 11.78 -3.32 15.56
C PRO A 525 10.60 -2.70 14.81
N TRP A 526 10.48 -1.36 14.85
CA TRP A 526 9.37 -0.62 14.24
C TRP A 526 9.36 -0.68 12.70
N ASN A 527 10.40 -1.18 12.05
CA ASN A 527 10.36 -1.48 10.61
C ASN A 527 9.54 -2.73 10.27
N SER A 528 9.22 -3.56 11.26
CA SER A 528 8.20 -4.60 11.15
C SER A 528 6.82 -3.97 11.25
N THR A 529 6.06 -4.01 10.16
CA THR A 529 4.62 -3.66 10.18
C THR A 529 3.84 -4.92 10.52
N ASN A 530 3.34 -5.00 11.74
CA ASN A 530 2.69 -6.18 12.29
C ASN A 530 1.19 -6.08 12.09
N PHE A 531 0.57 -7.11 11.51
CA PHE A 531 -0.87 -7.19 11.30
C PHE A 531 -1.33 -8.64 11.38
N ILE A 532 -2.55 -8.85 11.87
CA ILE A 532 -3.24 -10.15 11.75
C ILE A 532 -3.96 -10.25 10.42
N ASP A 533 -4.41 -9.14 9.85
CA ASP A 533 -5.17 -9.08 8.62
C ASP A 533 -5.10 -7.69 7.97
N VAL A 534 -5.40 -7.67 6.68
CA VAL A 534 -5.41 -6.53 5.74
C VAL A 534 -6.50 -6.80 4.69
N HIS A 535 -6.66 -5.95 3.68
CA HIS A 535 -7.63 -6.14 2.61
C HIS A 535 -7.47 -7.48 1.86
N ASP A 536 -6.24 -7.96 1.69
CA ASP A 536 -5.95 -9.29 1.17
C ASP A 536 -6.24 -10.40 2.20
N GLY A 537 -7.29 -11.16 1.93
CA GLY A 537 -7.69 -12.30 2.76
C GLY A 537 -8.93 -12.02 3.60
N LEU A 538 -9.02 -12.76 4.71
CA LEU A 538 -10.11 -12.66 5.67
C LEU A 538 -9.87 -11.50 6.64
N THR A 539 -10.96 -10.82 7.03
CA THR A 539 -11.02 -9.86 8.15
C THR A 539 -10.63 -10.50 9.48
N LEU A 540 -10.31 -9.71 10.51
CA LEU A 540 -9.98 -10.23 11.85
C LEU A 540 -11.05 -11.21 12.36
N ASN A 541 -12.33 -10.85 12.24
CA ASN A 541 -13.41 -11.71 12.69
C ASN A 541 -13.47 -13.02 11.90
N ASP A 542 -13.30 -12.93 10.58
CA ASP A 542 -13.45 -14.08 9.70
C ASP A 542 -12.30 -15.08 9.82
N VAL A 543 -11.07 -14.63 10.12
CA VAL A 543 -9.94 -15.53 10.44
C VAL A 543 -10.28 -16.47 11.59
N TYR A 544 -11.09 -16.03 12.54
CA TYR A 544 -11.52 -16.83 13.70
C TYR A 544 -12.97 -17.30 13.61
N SER A 545 -13.62 -17.15 12.45
CA SER A 545 -15.02 -17.57 12.23
C SER A 545 -15.19 -18.46 11.01
N CYS A 546 -14.14 -18.67 10.23
CA CYS A 546 -14.18 -19.39 8.97
C CYS A 546 -13.13 -20.51 8.92
N ASN A 547 -13.56 -21.73 8.57
CA ASN A 547 -12.63 -22.84 8.32
C ASN A 547 -11.98 -22.78 6.92
N GLY A 548 -12.36 -21.81 6.11
CA GLY A 548 -11.87 -21.59 4.75
C GLY A 548 -12.61 -20.45 4.08
N ALA A 549 -12.16 -20.07 2.88
CA ALA A 549 -12.76 -19.00 2.10
C ALA A 549 -14.11 -19.43 1.49
N SER A 550 -15.03 -18.47 1.31
CA SER A 550 -16.35 -18.62 0.69
C SER A 550 -16.58 -17.49 -0.28
N ASN A 551 -15.90 -17.53 -1.43
CA ASN A 551 -15.93 -16.41 -2.38
C ASN A 551 -16.99 -16.57 -3.47
N ALA A 552 -17.63 -17.75 -3.58
CA ALA A 552 -18.65 -18.04 -4.60
C ALA A 552 -20.08 -17.68 -4.15
N GLN A 553 -20.21 -16.86 -3.10
CA GLN A 553 -21.50 -16.37 -2.63
C GLN A 553 -22.16 -15.48 -3.70
N ALA A 554 -23.45 -15.20 -3.54
CA ALA A 554 -24.14 -14.24 -4.40
C ALA A 554 -24.02 -12.82 -3.85
N TRP A 555 -24.46 -11.85 -4.66
CA TRP A 555 -24.55 -10.45 -4.24
C TRP A 555 -25.34 -10.31 -2.93
N PRO A 556 -24.88 -9.52 -1.94
CA PRO A 556 -23.75 -8.57 -2.01
C PRO A 556 -22.38 -9.10 -1.56
N TYR A 557 -22.21 -10.41 -1.32
CA TYR A 557 -21.00 -11.02 -0.75
C TYR A 557 -20.08 -11.72 -1.76
N GLY A 558 -20.46 -11.76 -3.04
CA GLY A 558 -19.71 -12.41 -4.11
C GLY A 558 -20.52 -12.51 -5.41
N PRO A 559 -19.99 -13.17 -6.45
CA PRO A 559 -18.74 -13.92 -6.43
C PRO A 559 -17.48 -13.06 -6.55
N SER A 560 -16.39 -13.52 -5.93
CA SER A 560 -15.04 -12.98 -6.13
C SER A 560 -14.08 -14.10 -6.54
N ASP A 561 -13.27 -13.86 -7.56
CA ASP A 561 -12.37 -14.87 -8.11
C ASP A 561 -11.21 -15.17 -7.16
N GLY A 562 -11.21 -16.36 -6.57
CA GLY A 562 -10.08 -16.88 -5.80
C GLY A 562 -9.60 -15.95 -4.69
N GLY A 563 -8.36 -16.14 -4.25
CA GLY A 563 -7.72 -15.46 -3.12
C GLY A 563 -6.55 -16.34 -2.66
N THR A 564 -5.99 -16.09 -1.47
CA THR A 564 -5.04 -17.07 -0.90
C THR A 564 -5.74 -18.36 -0.53
N SER A 565 -5.08 -19.51 -0.76
CA SER A 565 -5.54 -20.82 -0.28
C SER A 565 -5.08 -21.12 1.15
N THR A 566 -4.16 -20.33 1.71
CA THR A 566 -3.56 -20.56 3.04
C THR A 566 -3.95 -19.44 3.99
N ASN A 567 -5.21 -19.45 4.44
CA ASN A 567 -5.74 -18.42 5.35
C ASN A 567 -5.30 -18.61 6.80
N TYR A 568 -4.97 -19.86 7.18
CA TYR A 568 -4.72 -20.30 8.57
C TYR A 568 -5.87 -19.88 9.50
N SER A 569 -7.10 -20.12 9.05
CA SER A 569 -8.32 -19.70 9.71
C SER A 569 -9.05 -20.88 10.32
N TRP A 570 -9.73 -20.66 11.44
CA TRP A 570 -10.52 -21.68 12.14
C TRP A 570 -11.74 -21.01 12.75
N ASP A 571 -12.88 -21.69 12.78
CA ASP A 571 -14.12 -21.15 13.37
C ASP A 571 -14.22 -21.34 14.90
N GLN A 572 -13.09 -21.67 15.52
CA GLN A 572 -12.93 -22.02 16.94
C GLN A 572 -13.77 -23.22 17.40
N GLY A 573 -14.18 -24.09 16.48
CA GLY A 573 -14.98 -25.29 16.76
C GLY A 573 -16.49 -25.03 16.72
N MET A 574 -16.92 -23.87 16.22
CA MET A 574 -18.33 -23.50 16.09
C MET A 574 -19.11 -24.56 15.29
N SER A 575 -18.66 -24.91 14.08
CA SER A 575 -19.35 -25.91 13.26
C SER A 575 -19.24 -27.34 13.82
N ALA A 576 -18.19 -27.60 14.61
CA ALA A 576 -17.95 -28.89 15.26
C ALA A 576 -18.74 -29.07 16.57
N GLY A 577 -19.41 -28.02 17.07
CA GLY A 577 -20.13 -28.03 18.34
C GLY A 577 -19.22 -28.03 19.58
N THR A 578 -17.92 -27.72 19.41
CA THR A 578 -16.92 -27.64 20.48
C THR A 578 -16.54 -26.21 20.84
N GLY A 579 -17.05 -25.22 20.10
CA GLY A 579 -16.84 -23.79 20.33
C GLY A 579 -18.13 -22.98 20.24
N THR A 580 -18.04 -21.72 20.64
CA THR A 580 -19.14 -20.76 20.67
C THR A 580 -18.69 -19.39 20.15
N ALA A 581 -19.61 -18.44 20.00
CA ALA A 581 -19.27 -17.05 19.64
C ALA A 581 -18.31 -16.38 20.64
N PHE A 582 -18.31 -16.79 21.92
CA PHE A 582 -17.34 -16.31 22.90
C PHE A 582 -15.91 -16.72 22.53
N ASP A 583 -15.73 -17.92 21.97
CA ASP A 583 -14.42 -18.44 21.57
C ASP A 583 -13.87 -17.70 20.35
N GLN A 584 -14.73 -17.40 19.38
CA GLN A 584 -14.38 -16.59 18.21
C GLN A 584 -13.93 -15.18 18.65
N ARG A 585 -14.69 -14.54 19.56
CA ARG A 585 -14.32 -13.23 20.12
C ARG A 585 -13.07 -13.28 20.99
N ARG A 586 -12.84 -14.35 21.76
CA ARG A 586 -11.59 -14.57 22.51
C ARG A 586 -10.40 -14.63 21.57
N ALA A 587 -10.51 -15.38 20.48
CA ALA A 587 -9.47 -15.50 19.48
C ALA A 587 -9.19 -14.17 18.77
N ALA A 588 -10.24 -13.43 18.38
CA ALA A 588 -10.12 -12.09 17.80
C ALA A 588 -9.47 -11.08 18.77
N ARG A 589 -9.87 -11.08 20.05
CA ARG A 589 -9.21 -10.25 21.07
C ARG A 589 -7.74 -10.59 21.25
N THR A 590 -7.41 -11.88 21.14
CA THR A 590 -6.04 -12.38 21.27
C THR A 590 -5.21 -11.95 20.05
N GLY A 591 -5.75 -12.10 18.84
CA GLY A 591 -5.14 -11.62 17.60
C GLY A 591 -4.86 -10.13 17.64
N MET A 592 -5.86 -9.31 17.95
CA MET A 592 -5.66 -7.85 18.08
C MET A 592 -4.70 -7.48 19.22
N ALA A 593 -4.67 -8.24 20.31
CA ALA A 593 -3.66 -8.01 21.35
C ALA A 593 -2.24 -8.32 20.88
N PHE A 594 -2.06 -9.27 19.94
CA PHE A 594 -0.75 -9.55 19.37
C PHE A 594 -0.21 -8.37 18.58
N ASP A 595 -1.01 -7.76 17.70
CA ASP A 595 -0.55 -6.58 16.96
C ASP A 595 -0.21 -5.43 17.93
N MET A 596 -1.10 -5.12 18.89
CA MET A 596 -1.02 -3.93 19.74
C MET A 596 0.00 -4.06 20.87
N LEU A 597 0.40 -5.26 21.28
CA LEU A 597 1.40 -5.48 22.34
C LEU A 597 2.77 -5.90 21.82
N SER A 598 2.91 -6.27 20.54
CA SER A 598 4.22 -6.60 19.97
C SER A 598 5.02 -5.34 19.66
N ALA A 599 6.34 -5.41 19.87
CA ALA A 599 7.25 -4.41 19.31
C ALA A 599 7.15 -4.41 17.78
N GLY A 600 7.16 -3.23 17.18
CA GLY A 600 6.82 -3.04 15.77
C GLY A 600 5.93 -1.82 15.57
N THR A 601 5.47 -1.62 14.33
CA THR A 601 4.39 -0.68 14.01
C THR A 601 3.13 -1.51 13.74
N PRO A 602 2.06 -1.40 14.54
CA PRO A 602 0.85 -2.18 14.33
C PRO A 602 0.01 -1.56 13.21
N LEU A 603 -0.59 -2.45 12.41
CA LEU A 603 -1.55 -2.15 11.37
C LEU A 603 -2.80 -2.99 11.66
N MET A 604 -3.95 -2.33 11.67
CA MET A 604 -5.27 -2.98 11.76
C MET A 604 -6.12 -2.63 10.54
N GLN A 605 -7.01 -3.51 10.13
CA GLN A 605 -7.98 -3.23 9.08
C GLN A 605 -9.17 -2.46 9.65
N GLY A 606 -9.64 -1.50 8.87
CA GLY A 606 -10.81 -0.72 9.21
C GLY A 606 -12.08 -1.57 9.28
N GLY A 607 -12.72 -1.56 10.44
CA GLY A 607 -13.87 -2.36 10.77
C GLY A 607 -13.57 -3.51 11.73
N ASP A 608 -12.31 -3.86 11.95
CA ASP A 608 -11.92 -4.86 12.95
C ASP A 608 -12.31 -4.41 14.36
N GLU A 609 -12.33 -3.10 14.62
CA GLU A 609 -12.74 -2.55 15.92
C GLU A 609 -14.18 -2.90 16.29
N TYR A 610 -15.02 -3.31 15.34
CA TYR A 610 -16.38 -3.82 15.62
C TYR A 610 -16.60 -5.22 15.06
N LEU A 611 -15.54 -5.96 14.73
CA LEU A 611 -15.62 -7.30 14.13
C LEU A 611 -16.40 -7.30 12.81
N ARG A 612 -15.99 -6.43 11.86
CA ARG A 612 -16.48 -6.49 10.47
C ARG A 612 -16.29 -7.91 9.93
N THR A 613 -17.26 -8.37 9.14
CA THR A 613 -17.23 -9.69 8.50
C THR A 613 -17.60 -9.54 7.03
N LEU A 614 -16.91 -10.28 6.18
CA LEU A 614 -17.22 -10.47 4.76
C LEU A 614 -17.80 -11.87 4.51
N GLN A 615 -18.31 -12.53 5.56
CA GLN A 615 -18.87 -13.88 5.51
C GLN A 615 -17.91 -14.86 4.83
N CYS A 616 -16.65 -14.82 5.24
CA CYS A 616 -15.59 -15.66 4.71
C CYS A 616 -15.18 -15.38 3.25
N ASN A 617 -15.66 -14.31 2.61
CA ASN A 617 -15.05 -13.87 1.34
C ASN A 617 -13.65 -13.31 1.65
N ASN A 618 -12.61 -13.95 1.10
CA ASN A 618 -11.21 -13.60 1.36
C ASN A 618 -10.55 -12.82 0.22
N ASN A 619 -11.33 -12.30 -0.73
CA ASN A 619 -10.83 -11.54 -1.86
C ASN A 619 -11.88 -10.58 -2.41
N ALA A 620 -12.44 -9.72 -1.55
CA ALA A 620 -13.55 -8.83 -1.88
C ALA A 620 -13.16 -7.62 -2.77
N TYR A 621 -12.27 -7.82 -3.74
CA TYR A 621 -11.69 -6.75 -4.58
C TYR A 621 -12.70 -6.12 -5.56
N ASN A 622 -13.73 -6.87 -5.94
CA ASN A 622 -14.79 -6.48 -6.88
C ASN A 622 -16.11 -6.12 -6.18
N LEU A 623 -16.16 -6.08 -4.85
CA LEU A 623 -17.40 -5.86 -4.10
C LEU A 623 -17.57 -4.40 -3.66
N ASP A 624 -18.04 -3.54 -4.56
CA ASP A 624 -18.58 -2.21 -4.22
C ASP A 624 -20.02 -2.35 -3.70
N SER A 625 -20.18 -2.91 -2.50
CA SER A 625 -21.48 -3.31 -1.94
C SER A 625 -21.58 -3.06 -0.43
N THR A 626 -22.82 -3.04 0.10
CA THR A 626 -23.12 -2.90 1.54
C THR A 626 -22.39 -3.93 2.41
N ALA A 627 -22.02 -5.08 1.86
CA ALA A 627 -21.26 -6.09 2.58
C ALA A 627 -19.83 -5.65 2.85
N ASN A 628 -19.23 -4.89 1.93
CA ASN A 628 -17.83 -4.48 2.01
C ASN A 628 -17.65 -3.12 2.70
N TRP A 629 -18.59 -2.19 2.51
CA TRP A 629 -18.55 -0.89 3.18
C TRP A 629 -18.67 -1.04 4.70
N LEU A 630 -18.04 -0.14 5.45
CA LEU A 630 -18.12 -0.16 6.91
C LEU A 630 -19.53 0.23 7.36
N THR A 631 -19.99 -0.35 8.47
CA THR A 631 -21.25 0.01 9.13
C THR A 631 -20.98 0.69 10.47
N ASN A 632 -21.90 1.55 10.89
CA ASN A 632 -21.90 2.22 12.19
C ASN A 632 -23.01 1.71 13.13
N THR A 633 -23.75 0.68 12.69
CA THR A 633 -24.84 0.07 13.48
C THR A 633 -24.34 -1.26 14.02
N TRP A 634 -24.03 -1.28 15.31
CA TRP A 634 -23.35 -2.39 15.96
C TRP A 634 -24.22 -3.07 17.00
N SER A 635 -24.03 -4.37 17.15
CA SER A 635 -24.58 -5.12 18.30
C SER A 635 -23.87 -4.73 19.60
N ALA A 636 -24.38 -5.22 20.74
CA ALA A 636 -23.73 -5.05 22.03
C ALA A 636 -22.33 -5.70 22.05
N ASP A 637 -22.17 -6.89 21.46
CA ASP A 637 -20.89 -7.61 21.42
C ASP A 637 -19.85 -6.87 20.56
N GLN A 638 -20.28 -6.30 19.44
CA GLN A 638 -19.42 -5.47 18.58
C GLN A 638 -19.02 -4.17 19.29
N SER A 639 -19.95 -3.53 20.00
CA SER A 639 -19.66 -2.33 20.82
C SER A 639 -18.71 -2.64 21.99
N ASN A 640 -18.81 -3.83 22.57
CA ASN A 640 -17.87 -4.32 23.58
C ASN A 640 -16.47 -4.50 22.99
N PHE A 641 -16.38 -5.07 21.78
CA PHE A 641 -15.11 -5.23 21.08
C PHE A 641 -14.48 -3.88 20.71
N TYR A 642 -15.27 -2.90 20.29
CA TYR A 642 -14.80 -1.52 20.07
C TYR A 642 -14.17 -0.94 21.33
N THR A 643 -14.82 -1.13 22.47
CA THR A 643 -14.28 -0.67 23.77
C THR A 643 -12.96 -1.36 24.11
N PHE A 644 -12.85 -2.66 23.83
CA PHE A 644 -11.61 -3.42 23.98
C PHE A 644 -10.49 -2.85 23.08
N ALA A 645 -10.76 -2.69 21.78
CA ALA A 645 -9.82 -2.15 20.79
C ALA A 645 -9.33 -0.75 21.16
N GLN A 646 -10.26 0.17 21.49
CA GLN A 646 -9.94 1.54 21.89
C GLN A 646 -9.03 1.58 23.13
N ARG A 647 -9.34 0.78 24.16
CA ARG A 647 -8.52 0.76 25.39
C ARG A 647 -7.16 0.10 25.16
N LEU A 648 -7.09 -0.93 24.33
CA LEU A 648 -5.84 -1.59 23.96
C LEU A 648 -4.91 -0.66 23.16
N ILE A 649 -5.44 0.08 22.19
CA ILE A 649 -4.68 1.12 21.45
C ILE A 649 -4.21 2.21 22.40
N ALA A 650 -5.08 2.69 23.29
CA ALA A 650 -4.72 3.68 24.30
C ALA A 650 -3.62 3.17 25.24
N PHE A 651 -3.68 1.90 25.65
CA PHE A 651 -2.64 1.26 26.45
C PHE A 651 -1.31 1.21 25.71
N ARG A 652 -1.29 0.75 24.43
CA ARG A 652 -0.07 0.77 23.63
C ARG A 652 0.57 2.14 23.64
N LYS A 653 -0.21 3.21 23.41
CA LYS A 653 0.27 4.60 23.36
C LYS A 653 0.77 5.11 24.72
N ALA A 654 0.14 4.70 25.81
CA ALA A 654 0.53 5.08 27.17
C ALA A 654 1.82 4.41 27.65
N HIS A 655 2.23 3.29 27.03
CA HIS A 655 3.34 2.46 27.49
C HIS A 655 4.52 2.40 26.49
N PRO A 656 5.53 3.30 26.60
CA PRO A 656 6.73 3.30 25.76
C PRO A 656 7.48 1.96 25.73
N ALA A 657 7.33 1.12 26.76
CA ALA A 657 7.96 -0.19 26.81
C ALA A 657 7.53 -1.10 25.65
N LEU A 658 6.36 -0.88 25.05
CA LEU A 658 5.85 -1.63 23.89
C LEU A 658 6.32 -1.06 22.54
N ARG A 659 6.98 0.10 22.54
CA ARG A 659 7.33 0.86 21.34
C ARG A 659 8.83 1.18 21.30
N PRO A 660 9.70 0.16 21.41
CA PRO A 660 11.13 0.39 21.55
C PRO A 660 11.71 0.92 20.23
N ALA A 661 12.60 1.92 20.33
CA ALA A 661 13.28 2.49 19.16
C ALA A 661 14.37 1.57 18.59
N THR A 662 14.88 0.65 19.41
CA THR A 662 15.92 -0.34 19.11
C THR A 662 15.52 -1.70 19.67
N TRP A 663 16.20 -2.77 19.28
CA TRP A 663 15.99 -4.11 19.84
C TRP A 663 16.09 -4.12 21.37
N TYR A 664 15.21 -4.88 22.03
CA TYR A 664 15.29 -5.09 23.48
C TYR A 664 16.64 -5.73 23.85
N THR A 665 17.28 -5.23 24.90
CA THR A 665 18.41 -5.92 25.52
C THR A 665 17.92 -7.00 26.49
N GLY A 666 18.80 -7.92 26.87
CA GLY A 666 18.46 -8.96 27.86
C GLY A 666 18.11 -8.44 29.26
N SER A 667 18.46 -7.19 29.59
CA SER A 667 18.03 -6.54 30.85
C SER A 667 16.68 -5.83 30.73
N GLN A 668 16.21 -5.60 29.51
CA GLN A 668 14.94 -4.94 29.24
C GLN A 668 13.80 -5.94 29.10
N LEU A 669 14.06 -7.12 28.52
CA LEU A 669 13.04 -8.15 28.30
C LEU A 669 13.55 -9.51 28.80
N THR A 670 12.74 -10.21 29.59
CA THR A 670 13.02 -11.58 30.05
C THR A 670 11.88 -12.51 29.68
N TRP A 671 12.20 -13.63 29.05
CA TRP A 671 11.27 -14.69 28.68
C TRP A 671 11.10 -15.70 29.82
N TYR A 672 9.86 -16.10 30.07
CA TYR A 672 9.47 -17.00 31.14
C TYR A 672 8.65 -18.17 30.62
N GLN A 673 8.91 -19.33 31.23
CA GLN A 673 8.05 -20.51 31.13
C GLN A 673 6.82 -20.31 32.04
N PRO A 674 5.74 -21.09 31.85
CA PRO A 674 4.60 -21.07 32.77
C PRO A 674 4.98 -21.34 34.24
N SER A 675 6.07 -22.06 34.50
CA SER A 675 6.56 -22.34 35.85
C SER A 675 7.06 -21.10 36.60
N GLY A 676 7.21 -19.94 35.93
CA GLY A 676 7.85 -18.73 36.45
C GLY A 676 9.38 -18.75 36.37
N SER A 677 9.97 -19.85 35.87
CA SER A 677 11.39 -19.93 35.55
C SER A 677 11.68 -19.26 34.20
N VAL A 678 12.91 -18.76 34.02
CA VAL A 678 13.36 -18.20 32.73
C VAL A 678 13.32 -19.29 31.65
N ALA A 679 12.89 -18.93 30.43
CA ALA A 679 12.89 -19.84 29.29
C ALA A 679 14.32 -20.18 28.87
N ASP A 680 14.72 -21.43 29.04
CA ASP A 680 16.05 -21.94 28.73
C ASP A 680 16.09 -22.64 27.36
N SER A 681 17.26 -23.13 26.94
CA SER A 681 17.42 -23.81 25.65
C SER A 681 16.56 -25.07 25.52
N ASN A 682 16.27 -25.78 26.61
CA ASN A 682 15.40 -26.96 26.58
C ASN A 682 13.95 -26.54 26.32
N TYR A 683 13.52 -25.42 26.89
CA TYR A 683 12.22 -24.84 26.62
C TYR A 683 12.09 -24.43 25.15
N TRP A 684 13.05 -23.66 24.64
CA TRP A 684 13.04 -23.14 23.27
C TRP A 684 13.08 -24.22 22.19
N SER A 685 13.80 -25.32 22.44
CA SER A 685 13.96 -26.40 21.44
C SER A 685 12.84 -27.45 21.47
N ASN A 686 11.99 -27.44 22.49
CA ASN A 686 10.90 -28.41 22.61
C ASN A 686 9.64 -27.92 21.88
N SER A 687 9.33 -28.56 20.75
CA SER A 687 8.17 -28.27 19.90
C SER A 687 6.81 -28.59 20.52
N SER A 688 6.75 -29.23 21.68
CA SER A 688 5.51 -29.47 22.44
C SER A 688 5.18 -28.34 23.42
N ASN A 689 6.04 -27.33 23.54
CA ASN A 689 5.73 -26.13 24.30
C ASN A 689 4.90 -25.19 23.43
N HIS A 690 3.78 -24.71 23.97
CA HIS A 690 2.84 -23.81 23.28
C HIS A 690 2.47 -22.59 24.11
N SER A 691 3.06 -22.43 25.28
CA SER A 691 2.76 -21.33 26.19
C SER A 691 4.02 -20.52 26.42
N ILE A 692 3.96 -19.20 26.37
CA ILE A 692 5.14 -18.36 26.59
C ILE A 692 4.73 -17.09 27.31
N ALA A 693 5.60 -16.61 28.19
CA ALA A 693 5.41 -15.34 28.84
C ALA A 693 6.68 -14.49 28.75
N TYR A 694 6.52 -13.19 28.89
CA TYR A 694 7.64 -12.27 29.00
C TYR A 694 7.31 -11.12 29.93
N ALA A 695 8.35 -10.59 30.59
CA ALA A 695 8.28 -9.35 31.32
C ALA A 695 9.19 -8.30 30.68
N ILE A 696 8.69 -7.07 30.57
CA ILE A 696 9.46 -5.91 30.08
C ILE A 696 9.72 -4.97 31.26
N ASN A 697 10.98 -4.62 31.48
CA ASN A 697 11.38 -3.62 32.46
C ASN A 697 11.03 -2.23 31.96
N GLY A 698 9.89 -1.71 32.41
CA GLY A 698 9.36 -0.43 31.95
C GLY A 698 10.30 0.75 32.19
N SER A 699 10.89 0.83 33.38
CA SER A 699 11.75 1.97 33.76
C SER A 699 12.96 2.16 32.82
N SER A 700 13.48 1.05 32.28
CA SER A 700 14.62 1.07 31.36
C SER A 700 14.29 1.60 29.96
N LEU A 701 12.99 1.77 29.67
CA LEU A 701 12.44 2.22 28.39
C LEU A 701 11.61 3.51 28.54
N GLY A 702 11.65 4.14 29.71
CA GLY A 702 10.90 5.36 30.00
C GLY A 702 9.42 5.12 30.29
N ASP A 703 9.03 3.89 30.64
CA ASP A 703 7.69 3.53 31.04
C ASP A 703 7.51 3.64 32.57
N ALA A 704 6.32 4.02 33.01
CA ALA A 704 5.97 4.10 34.42
C ALA A 704 5.80 2.72 35.06
N ASN A 705 5.43 1.71 34.27
CA ASN A 705 5.13 0.36 34.75
C ASN A 705 5.96 -0.68 34.01
N SER A 706 6.41 -1.72 34.72
CA SER A 706 6.85 -2.93 34.03
C SER A 706 5.64 -3.72 33.57
N LEU A 707 5.79 -4.44 32.47
CA LEU A 707 4.72 -5.18 31.82
C LEU A 707 4.99 -6.67 31.96
N TYR A 708 3.94 -7.47 32.10
CA TYR A 708 4.00 -8.92 31.92
C TYR A 708 2.90 -9.37 30.98
N VAL A 709 3.28 -10.11 29.96
CA VAL A 709 2.37 -10.68 28.97
C VAL A 709 2.55 -12.19 29.00
N ALA A 710 1.45 -12.93 29.06
CA ALA A 710 1.44 -14.37 28.91
C ALA A 710 0.50 -14.76 27.79
N TYR A 711 1.03 -15.48 26.80
CA TYR A 711 0.24 -16.16 25.79
C TYR A 711 0.16 -17.65 26.13
N ASN A 712 -1.06 -18.13 26.30
CA ASN A 712 -1.31 -19.55 26.38
C ASN A 712 -1.80 -20.04 25.01
N GLY A 713 -0.88 -20.48 24.14
CA GLY A 713 -1.21 -21.13 22.87
C GLY A 713 -1.53 -22.62 23.00
N TRP A 714 -1.61 -23.16 24.22
CA TRP A 714 -2.14 -24.50 24.45
C TRP A 714 -3.67 -24.48 24.44
N SER A 715 -4.31 -25.60 24.06
CA SER A 715 -5.78 -25.72 24.03
C SER A 715 -6.40 -25.83 25.43
N GLY A 716 -5.65 -26.33 26.42
CA GLY A 716 -6.08 -26.45 27.81
C GLY A 716 -5.67 -25.28 28.70
N SER A 717 -6.21 -25.23 29.92
CA SER A 717 -5.78 -24.24 30.91
C SER A 717 -4.35 -24.51 31.40
N VAL A 718 -3.57 -23.44 31.55
CA VAL A 718 -2.19 -23.48 32.03
C VAL A 718 -2.03 -22.50 33.19
N ALA A 719 -1.45 -22.97 34.30
CA ALA A 719 -1.12 -22.12 35.44
C ALA A 719 0.24 -21.43 35.20
N PHE A 720 0.23 -20.10 35.17
CA PHE A 720 1.43 -19.28 35.11
C PHE A 720 1.81 -18.79 36.51
N THR A 721 3.03 -19.06 36.94
CA THR A 721 3.61 -18.48 38.15
C THR A 721 4.25 -17.15 37.80
N LEU A 722 3.77 -16.07 38.42
CA LEU A 722 4.24 -14.71 38.14
C LEU A 722 5.66 -14.50 38.70
N PRO A 723 6.59 -13.95 37.90
CA PRO A 723 7.91 -13.61 38.38
C PRO A 723 7.86 -12.37 39.28
N ALA A 724 8.98 -12.05 39.93
CA ALA A 724 9.12 -10.76 40.58
C ALA A 724 8.98 -9.63 39.55
N PRO A 725 8.14 -8.60 39.81
CA PRO A 725 8.08 -7.43 38.94
C PRO A 725 9.45 -6.78 38.76
N PRO A 726 9.90 -6.45 37.53
CA PRO A 726 11.15 -5.73 37.34
C PRO A 726 11.16 -4.34 38.00
N THR A 727 9.98 -3.71 38.11
CA THR A 727 9.72 -2.50 38.90
C THR A 727 8.40 -2.65 39.65
N GLY A 728 8.19 -1.90 40.74
CA GLY A 728 7.00 -2.06 41.58
C GLY A 728 7.08 -3.29 42.49
N THR A 729 5.96 -3.68 43.09
CA THR A 729 5.90 -4.77 44.07
C THR A 729 4.88 -5.85 43.74
N HIS A 730 3.81 -5.49 43.03
CA HIS A 730 2.73 -6.40 42.67
C HIS A 730 2.29 -6.25 41.22
N TRP A 731 1.77 -7.33 40.65
CA TRP A 731 1.13 -7.36 39.35
C TRP A 731 -0.37 -7.08 39.46
N TYR A 732 -0.87 -6.26 38.54
CA TYR A 732 -2.27 -5.89 38.40
C TYR A 732 -2.74 -6.24 36.99
N ARG A 733 -3.88 -6.91 36.88
CA ARG A 733 -4.45 -7.32 35.60
C ARG A 733 -5.12 -6.17 34.89
N VAL A 734 -4.69 -5.96 33.65
CA VAL A 734 -5.26 -4.99 32.72
C VAL A 734 -6.33 -5.66 31.84
N THR A 735 -6.01 -6.82 31.27
CA THR A 735 -6.97 -7.62 30.50
C THR A 735 -6.67 -9.11 30.60
N ASP A 736 -7.72 -9.90 30.43
CA ASP A 736 -7.68 -11.34 30.16
C ASP A 736 -8.72 -11.61 29.06
N THR A 737 -8.29 -12.18 27.95
CA THR A 737 -9.14 -12.38 26.76
C THR A 737 -10.08 -13.58 26.86
N CYS A 738 -9.94 -14.40 27.89
CA CYS A 738 -10.75 -15.58 28.14
C CYS A 738 -12.26 -15.29 28.17
N ASN A 739 -13.06 -16.29 27.79
CA ASN A 739 -14.52 -16.18 27.65
C ASN A 739 -15.21 -15.68 28.93
N TRP A 740 -14.72 -16.07 30.11
CA TRP A 740 -15.30 -15.66 31.39
C TRP A 740 -15.27 -14.13 31.60
N ASN A 741 -14.37 -13.44 30.90
CA ASN A 741 -14.17 -12.00 31.00
C ASN A 741 -14.77 -11.23 29.81
N ASP A 742 -15.53 -11.88 28.90
CA ASP A 742 -16.16 -11.25 27.74
C ASP A 742 -17.17 -10.16 28.16
N GLY A 743 -16.99 -8.94 27.66
CA GLY A 743 -17.91 -7.82 27.92
C GLY A 743 -17.24 -6.46 27.78
N ALA A 744 -17.96 -5.40 28.14
CA ALA A 744 -17.50 -4.00 27.99
C ALA A 744 -16.22 -3.66 28.78
N ASN A 745 -15.84 -4.49 29.75
CA ASN A 745 -14.70 -4.25 30.64
C ASN A 745 -13.67 -5.39 30.62
N THR A 746 -13.66 -6.24 29.57
CA THR A 746 -12.60 -7.24 29.38
C THR A 746 -11.21 -6.60 29.51
N PHE A 747 -11.05 -5.43 28.86
CA PHE A 747 -9.93 -4.52 29.06
C PHE A 747 -10.35 -3.39 30.00
N VAL A 748 -9.68 -3.21 31.13
CA VAL A 748 -10.07 -2.21 32.14
C VAL A 748 -9.69 -0.79 31.75
N THR A 749 -10.37 0.21 32.31
CA THR A 749 -9.89 1.61 32.22
C THR A 749 -8.65 1.80 33.11
N PRO A 750 -7.72 2.71 32.75
CA PRO A 750 -6.56 3.00 33.59
C PRO A 750 -6.94 3.32 35.03
N GLY A 751 -6.23 2.72 36.00
CA GLY A 751 -6.48 2.85 37.44
C GLY A 751 -7.44 1.81 38.02
N ASN A 752 -8.16 1.05 37.19
CA ASN A 752 -9.07 -0.04 37.61
C ASN A 752 -8.46 -1.44 37.39
N GLU A 753 -7.14 -1.53 37.26
CA GLU A 753 -6.44 -2.80 37.15
C GLU A 753 -6.60 -3.61 38.44
N SER A 754 -6.91 -4.91 38.31
CA SER A 754 -7.20 -5.77 39.46
C SER A 754 -5.92 -6.33 40.07
N LEU A 755 -5.67 -6.13 41.36
CA LEU A 755 -4.52 -6.74 42.05
C LEU A 755 -4.56 -8.26 41.90
N ILE A 756 -3.49 -8.84 41.36
CA ILE A 756 -3.31 -10.29 41.27
C ILE A 756 -2.41 -10.78 42.40
N GLY A 757 -1.23 -10.17 42.55
CA GLY A 757 -0.26 -10.53 43.58
C GLY A 757 1.19 -10.24 43.18
N GLY A 758 2.15 -10.63 44.03
CA GLY A 758 3.58 -10.46 43.77
C GLY A 758 4.24 -11.72 43.18
N ALA A 759 5.56 -11.81 43.30
CA ALA A 759 6.34 -12.98 42.88
C ALA A 759 5.78 -14.29 43.49
N GLY A 760 5.66 -15.34 42.66
CA GLY A 760 5.16 -16.65 43.10
C GLY A 760 3.64 -16.80 43.09
N THR A 761 2.89 -15.72 42.89
CA THR A 761 1.43 -15.78 42.67
C THR A 761 1.15 -16.57 41.40
N THR A 762 0.13 -17.42 41.40
CA THR A 762 -0.27 -18.18 40.21
C THR A 762 -1.51 -17.57 39.55
N TYR A 763 -1.57 -17.62 38.23
CA TYR A 763 -2.73 -17.24 37.42
C TYR A 763 -3.10 -18.39 36.48
N SER A 764 -4.33 -18.89 36.57
CA SER A 764 -4.82 -19.97 35.68
C SER A 764 -5.33 -19.36 34.39
N GLN A 765 -4.52 -19.41 33.33
CA GLN A 765 -4.88 -18.88 32.03
C GLN A 765 -5.69 -19.93 31.25
N CYS A 766 -6.82 -19.55 30.64
CA CYS A 766 -7.55 -20.49 29.77
C CYS A 766 -6.74 -20.78 28.50
N GLY A 767 -7.10 -21.86 27.79
CA GLY A 767 -6.45 -22.19 26.52
C GLY A 767 -6.60 -21.08 25.48
N GLN A 768 -5.66 -21.01 24.54
CA GLN A 768 -5.67 -20.12 23.37
C GLN A 768 -6.07 -18.66 23.70
N SER A 769 -5.33 -18.03 24.63
CA SER A 769 -5.67 -16.70 25.14
C SER A 769 -4.45 -15.93 25.64
N ILE A 770 -4.60 -14.61 25.77
CA ILE A 770 -3.59 -13.69 26.30
C ILE A 770 -4.02 -13.04 27.63
N LEU A 771 -3.04 -12.88 28.53
CA LEU A 771 -3.10 -12.15 29.79
C LEU A 771 -2.12 -10.97 29.73
N LEU A 772 -2.57 -9.80 30.16
CA LEU A 772 -1.76 -8.59 30.29
C LEU A 772 -1.80 -8.05 31.72
N LEU A 773 -0.62 -7.86 32.30
CA LEU A 773 -0.43 -7.29 33.62
C LEU A 773 0.51 -6.07 33.56
N ILE A 774 0.30 -5.13 34.46
CA ILE A 774 1.24 -4.06 34.79
C ILE A 774 1.69 -4.19 36.24
N SER A 775 2.89 -3.72 36.54
CA SER A 775 3.38 -3.65 37.91
C SER A 775 3.12 -2.30 38.57
N LYS A 776 2.81 -2.29 39.87
CA LYS A 776 2.73 -1.07 40.70
C LYS A 776 3.44 -1.22 42.04
#